data_AF-A0A2R6WCL3-F1
#
_entry.id   AF-A0A2R6WCL3-F1
#
_cell.length_a   1.000
_cell.length_b   1.000
_cell.length_c   1.000
_cell.angle_alpha   90.00
_cell.angle_beta   90.00
_cell.angle_gamma   90.00
#
_symmetry.space_group_name_H-M   'P 1'
#
loop_
_entity.id
_entity.type
_entity.pdbx_description
1 polymer ?
#
loop_
_entity_poly.entity_id
_entity_poly.type
_entity_poly.pdbx_seq_one_letter_code
_entity_poly.pdbx_strand_id
1 'polypeptide(L)'
;MATRTTSVMPPRSAAVTKGYSFASTWEQNAPLTEQQLAAINALAHAAAEHPMPSHVVRDVPIVKDQDTPNGASDLPEQLTELVLLNSHQFYKWHKDLEAAMKSETEEKYRQYVNSLTGALQICDTTLGQLDSTLSRFDDLQEQHQAVATKTKTLHDACERLVMEKERLVEFADALRNKLNFFDELENIATQFYAPTMSVASGQFLPLLKRLDECLSYVGNNPQYADSAVYLVKFRQIQSRALGMVRTHVLAVLRSASVQVQTAIKDSFGGNGRTSLSEGAETSVLYVRFKAAASELKIIMEELESRGSRKEYAQVLTDCHTLYCEQRLSLVQGVVSQRLSEYAKKEALPSLTRSGCAYLMQVCQLEHQLFDHFFPTSSAEAATLAPLVDPLCTALYDTLRPRMIHEADLDLLCELIDILKGEVLDEQIGRRGESVAGLRPTILRILGDVQERLTFRAQTYMRDEIANYLPTTEDLDYPAKLENAAETGGSEDDDGREALSVWYPPLEKTLSVLSKLYRCIEPAIFTGLAQDAVGVCSISIQRSSRLIAKRASPMDGQLFLIKHLLVLREQIAPFDIEFSVTHKELDFTHLLEHLRRFFRGQGHVFDFTSRSALARTFTPRVLENQVDAKKELEKNLKLTCEQFIMSVTKLAVEPMLSFITKVTALKASMTASARIRATDSEEPKALKEQAFATPEKVAEMISKVNETLKDVLPGVVIKMKLYLENSSTRSILFKPIKSNIVEAHGQVLGIVETEYTSEDAESLHLTKISDLQAYLDELC
;
A
#
# COMPACT_ATOMS: atom_id res chain seq x y z
N MET A 1 -74.84 -73.87 -65.70
CA MET A 1 -75.78 -73.43 -66.74
C MET A 1 -76.34 -72.06 -66.33
N ALA A 2 -76.20 -71.08 -67.22
CA ALA A 2 -76.99 -69.85 -67.48
C ALA A 2 -77.93 -69.30 -66.34
N THR A 3 -77.98 -68.01 -65.98
CA THR A 3 -77.92 -66.75 -66.75
C THR A 3 -77.77 -65.51 -65.83
N ARG A 4 -77.00 -64.50 -66.29
CA ARG A 4 -77.27 -63.02 -66.43
C ARG A 4 -78.10 -62.32 -65.32
N THR A 5 -77.79 -61.13 -64.78
CA THR A 5 -77.07 -59.93 -65.28
C THR A 5 -76.79 -58.99 -64.08
N THR A 6 -75.68 -58.26 -64.12
CA THR A 6 -75.15 -57.33 -63.10
C THR A 6 -75.85 -55.96 -63.08
N SER A 7 -76.07 -55.41 -61.88
CA SER A 7 -76.30 -53.97 -61.63
C SER A 7 -75.70 -53.57 -60.27
N VAL A 8 -75.13 -52.37 -60.24
CA VAL A 8 -74.12 -51.83 -59.31
C VAL A 8 -74.73 -51.28 -58.02
N MET A 9 -74.03 -51.46 -56.88
CA MET A 9 -74.35 -50.83 -55.58
C MET A 9 -74.19 -49.29 -55.62
N PRO A 10 -75.14 -48.50 -55.10
CA PRO A 10 -74.92 -47.09 -54.76
C PRO A 10 -74.58 -46.90 -53.26
N PRO A 11 -73.97 -45.76 -52.89
CA PRO A 11 -73.24 -45.58 -51.65
C PRO A 11 -74.15 -45.41 -50.43
N ARG A 12 -73.68 -45.89 -49.27
CA ARG A 12 -74.32 -45.64 -47.96
C ARG A 12 -74.49 -44.13 -47.75
N SER A 13 -75.74 -43.68 -47.67
CA SER A 13 -76.13 -42.28 -47.48
C SER A 13 -75.61 -41.72 -46.15
N ALA A 14 -74.90 -40.59 -46.24
CA ALA A 14 -74.26 -39.85 -45.15
C ALA A 14 -75.24 -39.25 -44.10
N ALA A 15 -76.54 -39.53 -44.21
CA ALA A 15 -77.55 -39.02 -43.28
C ALA A 15 -77.59 -39.80 -41.96
N VAL A 16 -77.38 -41.12 -41.98
CA VAL A 16 -77.42 -41.95 -40.74
C VAL A 16 -76.19 -41.69 -39.87
N THR A 17 -75.03 -41.37 -40.47
CA THR A 17 -73.80 -41.06 -39.76
C THR A 17 -73.84 -39.69 -39.08
N LYS A 18 -74.56 -38.70 -39.64
CA LYS A 18 -74.70 -37.36 -39.05
C LYS A 18 -75.65 -37.31 -37.84
N GLY A 19 -76.70 -38.13 -37.83
CA GLY A 19 -77.61 -38.22 -36.67
C GLY A 19 -76.94 -38.83 -35.45
N TYR A 20 -76.17 -39.91 -35.64
CA TYR A 20 -75.40 -40.56 -34.57
C TYR A 20 -74.24 -39.69 -34.08
N SER A 21 -73.57 -38.95 -34.98
CA SER A 21 -72.51 -38.02 -34.57
C SER A 21 -73.05 -36.82 -33.78
N PHE A 22 -74.22 -36.28 -34.15
CA PHE A 22 -74.85 -35.15 -33.46
C PHE A 22 -75.31 -35.52 -32.04
N ALA A 23 -75.99 -36.67 -31.89
CA ALA A 23 -76.41 -37.18 -30.58
C ALA A 23 -75.21 -37.49 -29.68
N SER A 24 -74.15 -38.12 -30.23
CA SER A 24 -72.91 -38.41 -29.50
C SER A 24 -72.15 -37.15 -29.07
N THR A 25 -72.12 -36.10 -29.89
CA THR A 25 -71.52 -34.81 -29.53
C THR A 25 -72.38 -33.99 -28.57
N TRP A 26 -73.69 -34.23 -28.53
CA TRP A 26 -74.60 -33.60 -27.57
C TRP A 26 -74.46 -34.24 -26.18
N GLU A 27 -74.37 -35.58 -26.11
CA GLU A 27 -74.12 -36.32 -24.86
C GLU A 27 -72.74 -36.05 -24.24
N GLN A 28 -71.71 -35.79 -25.05
CA GLN A 28 -70.36 -35.45 -24.54
C GLN A 28 -70.23 -34.03 -23.98
N ASN A 29 -71.06 -33.09 -24.43
CA ASN A 29 -70.95 -31.67 -24.06
C ASN A 29 -71.94 -31.22 -22.97
N ALA A 30 -72.87 -32.08 -22.55
CA ALA A 30 -73.78 -31.83 -21.44
C ALA A 30 -74.19 -33.15 -20.76
N PRO A 31 -73.44 -33.65 -19.76
CA PRO A 31 -73.81 -34.86 -19.05
C PRO A 31 -75.13 -34.65 -18.29
N LEU A 32 -76.15 -35.43 -18.64
CA LEU A 32 -77.45 -35.45 -17.96
C LEU A 32 -77.24 -35.87 -16.50
N THR A 33 -77.90 -35.16 -15.57
CA THR A 33 -77.88 -35.54 -14.15
C THR A 33 -78.65 -36.85 -13.94
N GLU A 34 -78.29 -37.65 -12.92
CA GLU A 34 -78.96 -38.93 -12.62
C GLU A 34 -80.49 -38.79 -12.50
N GLN A 35 -80.98 -37.65 -12.01
CA GLN A 35 -82.42 -37.36 -11.92
C GLN A 35 -83.08 -37.20 -13.29
N GLN A 36 -82.38 -36.62 -14.26
CA GLN A 36 -82.88 -36.45 -15.63
C GLN A 36 -82.87 -37.78 -16.39
N LEU A 37 -81.84 -38.61 -16.20
CA LEU A 37 -81.80 -39.97 -16.73
C LEU A 37 -82.89 -40.85 -16.12
N ALA A 38 -83.16 -40.71 -14.82
CA ALA A 38 -84.27 -41.40 -14.16
C ALA A 38 -85.64 -40.95 -14.71
N ALA A 39 -85.81 -39.66 -15.00
CA ALA A 39 -87.04 -39.14 -15.60
C ALA A 39 -87.24 -39.62 -17.05
N ILE A 40 -86.18 -39.69 -17.85
CA ILE A 40 -86.22 -40.25 -19.21
C ILE A 40 -86.56 -41.74 -19.17
N ASN A 41 -85.95 -42.50 -18.25
CA ASN A 41 -86.31 -43.91 -18.04
C ASN A 41 -87.75 -44.08 -17.56
N ALA A 42 -88.25 -43.20 -16.68
CA ALA A 42 -89.64 -43.22 -16.25
C ALA A 42 -90.62 -42.91 -17.40
N LEU A 43 -90.28 -41.96 -18.27
CA LEU A 43 -91.05 -41.65 -19.48
C LEU A 43 -90.99 -42.78 -20.50
N ALA A 44 -89.84 -43.43 -20.68
CA ALA A 44 -89.70 -44.60 -21.55
C ALA A 44 -90.52 -45.79 -21.01
N HIS A 45 -90.55 -45.99 -19.69
CA HIS A 45 -91.38 -47.02 -19.05
C HIS A 45 -92.88 -46.71 -19.19
N ALA A 46 -93.27 -45.44 -19.04
CA ALA A 46 -94.65 -44.99 -19.24
C ALA A 46 -95.10 -45.10 -20.71
N ALA A 47 -94.20 -44.87 -21.67
CA ALA A 47 -94.46 -45.05 -23.10
C ALA A 47 -94.52 -46.53 -23.51
N ALA A 48 -93.82 -47.43 -22.78
CA ALA A 48 -93.91 -48.87 -22.98
C ALA A 48 -95.20 -49.49 -22.38
N GLU A 49 -95.79 -48.85 -21.36
CA GLU A 49 -97.02 -49.26 -20.69
C GLU A 49 -98.27 -48.53 -21.20
N HIS A 50 -98.45 -48.42 -22.52
CA HIS A 50 -99.77 -48.10 -23.07
C HIS A 50 -100.65 -49.36 -23.10
N PRO A 51 -101.71 -49.49 -22.26
CA PRO A 51 -102.72 -50.51 -22.48
C PRO A 51 -103.46 -50.20 -23.79
N MET A 52 -103.47 -51.17 -24.71
CA MET A 52 -104.26 -51.06 -25.94
C MET A 52 -105.74 -50.81 -25.60
N PRO A 53 -106.45 -49.97 -26.36
CA PRO A 53 -107.88 -49.72 -26.17
C PRO A 53 -108.70 -51.01 -26.13
N SER A 54 -109.64 -51.09 -25.18
CA SER A 54 -110.43 -52.28 -24.82
C SER A 54 -111.36 -52.85 -25.90
N HIS A 55 -111.32 -52.36 -27.14
CA HIS A 55 -112.12 -52.85 -28.27
C HIS A 55 -111.35 -53.82 -29.21
N VAL A 56 -110.08 -54.15 -28.91
CA VAL A 56 -109.22 -54.95 -29.81
C VAL A 56 -108.82 -56.32 -29.23
N VAL A 57 -109.24 -56.69 -28.01
CA VAL A 57 -108.84 -57.98 -27.38
C VAL A 57 -110.02 -58.72 -26.76
N ARG A 58 -110.54 -59.71 -27.50
CA ARG A 58 -111.39 -60.89 -27.17
C ARG A 58 -112.53 -60.98 -28.20
N ASP A 59 -112.37 -61.70 -29.31
CA ASP A 59 -112.26 -63.15 -29.43
C ASP A 59 -113.05 -63.95 -28.38
N VAL A 60 -114.16 -64.47 -28.90
CA VAL A 60 -115.22 -65.31 -28.31
C VAL A 60 -114.68 -66.72 -28.05
N PRO A 61 -115.07 -67.39 -26.95
CA PRO A 61 -115.74 -68.69 -27.17
C PRO A 61 -116.85 -69.06 -26.15
N ILE A 62 -118.00 -69.44 -26.71
CA ILE A 62 -118.75 -70.70 -26.52
C ILE A 62 -119.20 -71.11 -25.11
N VAL A 63 -120.50 -70.90 -24.86
CA VAL A 63 -121.54 -71.92 -24.50
C VAL A 63 -122.84 -71.38 -25.11
N LYS A 64 -123.35 -71.83 -26.27
CA LYS A 64 -124.07 -73.07 -26.64
C LYS A 64 -125.28 -73.43 -25.76
N ASP A 65 -126.41 -73.49 -26.46
CA ASP A 65 -127.67 -74.15 -26.16
C ASP A 65 -128.74 -73.38 -25.37
N GLN A 66 -129.94 -73.50 -25.96
CA GLN A 66 -131.27 -72.99 -25.62
C GLN A 66 -131.57 -71.55 -26.08
N ASP A 67 -132.46 -71.27 -27.03
CA ASP A 67 -133.43 -72.11 -27.73
C ASP A 67 -133.86 -71.43 -29.04
N THR A 68 -134.21 -72.27 -30.01
CA THR A 68 -135.35 -72.07 -30.90
C THR A 68 -136.53 -71.33 -30.24
N PRO A 69 -137.25 -70.44 -30.92
CA PRO A 69 -138.69 -70.30 -30.72
C PRO A 69 -139.37 -70.95 -31.95
N ASN A 70 -139.38 -72.28 -32.06
CA ASN A 70 -140.58 -73.04 -31.71
C ASN A 70 -141.20 -72.60 -30.39
N GLY A 71 -142.36 -71.98 -30.52
CA GLY A 71 -143.05 -71.28 -29.45
C GLY A 71 -143.51 -69.97 -30.06
N ALA A 72 -144.49 -70.03 -30.97
CA ALA A 72 -145.87 -69.89 -30.51
C ALA A 72 -146.05 -68.52 -29.85
N SER A 73 -146.83 -67.68 -30.54
CA SER A 73 -147.54 -66.52 -30.01
C SER A 73 -146.86 -65.78 -28.86
N ASP A 74 -146.26 -64.63 -29.15
CA ASP A 74 -146.51 -63.41 -28.38
C ASP A 74 -146.07 -62.23 -29.24
N LEU A 75 -146.89 -61.98 -30.28
CA LEU A 75 -147.26 -60.59 -30.59
C LEU A 75 -147.54 -59.87 -29.27
N PRO A 76 -147.35 -58.53 -29.16
CA PRO A 76 -147.97 -57.82 -28.04
C PRO A 76 -149.42 -58.29 -27.93
N GLU A 77 -149.80 -58.84 -26.77
CA GLU A 77 -151.17 -59.22 -26.37
C GLU A 77 -152.20 -58.10 -26.68
N GLN A 78 -151.74 -56.92 -27.07
CA GLN A 78 -152.50 -55.76 -27.50
C GLN A 78 -152.84 -55.66 -28.99
N LEU A 79 -152.42 -56.59 -29.89
CA LEU A 79 -152.85 -56.56 -31.31
C LEU A 79 -153.27 -57.91 -31.93
N THR A 80 -153.14 -59.05 -31.22
CA THR A 80 -153.65 -60.36 -31.70
C THR A 80 -154.99 -60.79 -31.11
N GLU A 81 -155.43 -60.18 -30.02
CA GLU A 81 -156.81 -60.27 -29.51
C GLU A 81 -157.53 -58.93 -29.63
N LEU A 82 -157.38 -58.27 -30.79
CA LEU A 82 -158.36 -57.29 -31.24
C LEU A 82 -159.02 -57.92 -32.46
N VAL A 83 -160.30 -58.25 -32.30
CA VAL A 83 -161.17 -58.62 -33.42
C VAL A 83 -161.03 -57.51 -34.47
N LEU A 84 -160.24 -57.77 -35.52
CA LEU A 84 -159.94 -56.82 -36.58
C LEU A 84 -161.20 -56.67 -37.43
N LEU A 85 -162.11 -55.81 -36.99
CA LEU A 85 -163.35 -55.50 -37.71
C LEU A 85 -163.14 -54.43 -38.81
N ASN A 86 -161.92 -53.88 -39.02
CA ASN A 86 -161.71 -52.75 -39.95
C ASN A 86 -160.35 -52.71 -40.70
N SER A 87 -160.38 -52.63 -42.04
CA SER A 87 -159.22 -52.66 -42.97
C SER A 87 -158.20 -51.52 -42.84
N HIS A 88 -158.55 -50.41 -42.20
CA HIS A 88 -157.70 -49.22 -42.14
C HIS A 88 -156.46 -49.40 -41.24
N GLN A 89 -156.51 -50.37 -40.32
CA GLN A 89 -155.42 -50.64 -39.39
C GLN A 89 -154.26 -51.43 -40.04
N PHE A 90 -154.51 -52.15 -41.15
CA PHE A 90 -153.50 -52.97 -41.83
C PHE A 90 -152.47 -52.16 -42.64
N TYR A 91 -152.92 -51.17 -43.43
CA TYR A 91 -152.03 -50.41 -44.31
C TYR A 91 -151.06 -49.49 -43.57
N LYS A 92 -151.44 -49.03 -42.37
CA LYS A 92 -150.56 -48.20 -41.53
C LYS A 92 -149.33 -48.99 -41.10
N TRP A 93 -149.53 -50.24 -40.68
CA TRP A 93 -148.45 -51.12 -40.23
C TRP A 93 -147.42 -51.42 -41.34
N HIS A 94 -147.86 -51.68 -42.58
CA HIS A 94 -146.94 -51.99 -43.68
C HIS A 94 -146.03 -50.80 -44.07
N LYS A 95 -146.56 -49.57 -44.05
CA LYS A 95 -145.79 -48.38 -44.47
C LYS A 95 -144.65 -48.06 -43.50
N ASP A 96 -144.90 -48.28 -42.21
CA ASP A 96 -143.91 -48.06 -41.16
C ASP A 96 -142.75 -49.07 -41.26
N LEU A 97 -143.02 -50.30 -41.73
CA LEU A 97 -141.99 -51.31 -41.97
C LEU A 97 -141.04 -50.95 -43.13
N GLU A 98 -141.56 -50.43 -44.25
CA GLU A 98 -140.73 -50.11 -45.43
C GLU A 98 -139.81 -48.89 -45.20
N ALA A 99 -140.25 -47.91 -44.43
CA ALA A 99 -139.46 -46.74 -44.06
C ALA A 99 -138.24 -47.11 -43.21
N ALA A 100 -138.37 -48.11 -42.33
CA ALA A 100 -137.29 -48.57 -41.47
C ALA A 100 -136.12 -49.14 -42.31
N MET A 101 -136.38 -49.98 -43.32
CA MET A 101 -135.30 -50.60 -44.10
C MET A 101 -134.47 -49.61 -44.94
N LYS A 102 -135.06 -48.55 -45.51
CA LYS A 102 -134.30 -47.59 -46.34
C LYS A 102 -133.31 -46.78 -45.50
N SER A 103 -133.72 -46.40 -44.29
CA SER A 103 -132.86 -45.65 -43.36
C SER A 103 -131.56 -46.40 -43.03
N GLU A 104 -131.63 -47.72 -42.90
CA GLU A 104 -130.49 -48.54 -42.47
C GLU A 104 -129.36 -48.65 -43.53
N THR A 105 -129.67 -48.50 -44.81
CA THR A 105 -128.68 -48.62 -45.91
C THR A 105 -127.95 -47.32 -46.23
N GLU A 106 -128.61 -46.17 -46.12
CA GLU A 106 -128.02 -44.85 -46.41
C GLU A 106 -127.05 -44.39 -45.30
N GLU A 107 -127.33 -44.79 -44.05
CA GLU A 107 -126.51 -44.53 -42.87
C GLU A 107 -125.04 -44.98 -43.06
N LYS A 108 -124.83 -46.15 -43.70
CA LYS A 108 -123.49 -46.76 -43.85
C LYS A 108 -122.56 -45.95 -44.77
N TYR A 109 -123.05 -45.44 -45.89
CA TYR A 109 -122.22 -44.64 -46.82
C TYR A 109 -121.94 -43.24 -46.29
N ARG A 110 -122.89 -42.63 -45.57
CA ARG A 110 -122.67 -41.36 -44.89
C ARG A 110 -121.58 -41.48 -43.83
N GLN A 111 -121.54 -42.59 -43.08
CA GLN A 111 -120.47 -42.87 -42.12
C GLN A 111 -119.09 -42.93 -42.80
N TYR A 112 -118.97 -43.57 -43.97
CA TYR A 112 -117.69 -43.67 -44.68
C TYR A 112 -117.18 -42.32 -45.23
N VAL A 113 -118.07 -41.51 -45.84
CA VAL A 113 -117.70 -40.16 -46.32
C VAL A 113 -117.31 -39.24 -45.18
N ASN A 114 -118.03 -39.32 -44.05
CA ASN A 114 -117.68 -38.56 -42.84
C ASN A 114 -116.31 -38.98 -42.30
N SER A 115 -115.97 -40.28 -42.33
CA SER A 115 -114.65 -40.75 -41.94
C SER A 115 -113.53 -40.22 -42.84
N LEU A 116 -113.74 -40.18 -44.16
CA LEU A 116 -112.74 -39.68 -45.13
C LEU A 116 -112.57 -38.16 -45.05
N THR A 117 -113.66 -37.44 -44.87
CA THR A 117 -113.65 -35.98 -44.67
C THR A 117 -112.95 -35.65 -43.35
N GLY A 118 -113.18 -36.45 -42.31
CA GLY A 118 -112.45 -36.34 -41.04
C GLY A 118 -110.95 -36.58 -41.21
N ALA A 119 -110.55 -37.59 -41.98
CA ALA A 119 -109.13 -37.86 -42.25
C ALA A 119 -108.43 -36.71 -43.00
N LEU A 120 -109.08 -36.10 -44.01
CA LEU A 120 -108.55 -34.94 -44.72
C LEU A 120 -108.40 -33.71 -43.82
N GLN A 121 -109.42 -33.42 -43.00
CA GLN A 121 -109.35 -32.34 -42.02
C GLN A 121 -108.21 -32.56 -41.01
N ILE A 122 -107.97 -33.80 -40.60
CA ILE A 122 -106.83 -34.15 -39.73
C ILE A 122 -105.51 -33.85 -40.45
N CYS A 123 -105.35 -34.24 -41.72
CA CYS A 123 -104.13 -33.95 -42.50
C CYS A 123 -103.89 -32.44 -42.68
N ASP A 124 -104.91 -31.66 -43.02
CA ASP A 124 -104.79 -30.20 -43.17
C ASP A 124 -104.46 -29.52 -41.83
N THR A 125 -105.09 -29.99 -40.74
CA THR A 125 -104.76 -29.52 -39.39
C THR A 125 -103.31 -29.85 -39.04
N THR A 126 -102.83 -31.03 -39.42
CA THR A 126 -101.45 -31.46 -39.16
C THR A 126 -100.45 -30.65 -39.97
N LEU A 127 -100.74 -30.33 -41.25
CA LEU A 127 -99.90 -29.47 -42.07
C LEU A 127 -99.86 -28.03 -41.55
N GLY A 128 -101.01 -27.46 -41.17
CA GLY A 128 -101.06 -26.14 -40.54
C GLY A 128 -100.30 -26.10 -39.22
N GLN A 129 -100.36 -27.19 -38.43
CA GLN A 129 -99.50 -27.34 -37.25
C GLN A 129 -98.02 -27.40 -37.64
N LEU A 130 -97.65 -28.14 -38.69
CA LEU A 130 -96.26 -28.25 -39.17
C LEU A 130 -95.70 -26.89 -39.61
N ASP A 131 -96.45 -26.13 -40.41
CA ASP A 131 -96.05 -24.79 -40.86
C ASP A 131 -95.93 -23.82 -39.68
N SER A 132 -96.85 -23.91 -38.71
CA SER A 132 -96.73 -23.11 -37.48
C SER A 132 -95.50 -23.50 -36.65
N THR A 133 -95.12 -24.78 -36.63
CA THR A 133 -93.90 -25.22 -35.94
C THR A 133 -92.63 -24.79 -36.68
N LEU A 134 -92.62 -24.77 -38.01
CA LEU A 134 -91.50 -24.28 -38.81
C LEU A 134 -91.31 -22.77 -38.63
N SER A 135 -92.38 -21.98 -38.68
CA SER A 135 -92.30 -20.54 -38.39
C SER A 135 -91.78 -20.27 -36.97
N ARG A 136 -92.22 -21.05 -35.97
CA ARG A 136 -91.69 -20.95 -34.61
C ARG A 136 -90.20 -21.34 -34.53
N PHE A 137 -89.75 -22.26 -35.38
CA PHE A 137 -88.34 -22.67 -35.43
C PHE A 137 -87.47 -21.57 -36.06
N ASP A 138 -87.96 -20.91 -37.12
CA ASP A 138 -87.27 -19.76 -37.73
C ASP A 138 -87.18 -18.58 -36.74
N ASP A 139 -88.28 -18.28 -36.05
CA ASP A 139 -88.30 -17.27 -34.97
C ASP A 139 -87.30 -17.63 -33.85
N LEU A 140 -87.26 -18.91 -33.46
CA LEU A 140 -86.32 -19.40 -32.45
C LEU A 140 -84.88 -19.28 -32.93
N GLN A 141 -84.61 -19.55 -34.21
CA GLN A 141 -83.28 -19.43 -34.79
C GLN A 141 -82.82 -17.96 -34.82
N GLU A 142 -83.69 -17.02 -35.18
CA GLU A 142 -83.38 -15.59 -35.16
C GLU A 142 -83.13 -15.10 -33.72
N GLN A 143 -83.99 -15.50 -32.78
CA GLN A 143 -83.79 -15.19 -31.35
C GLN A 143 -82.49 -15.79 -30.82
N HIS A 144 -82.16 -17.03 -31.19
CA HIS A 144 -80.91 -17.67 -30.80
C HIS A 144 -79.70 -16.94 -31.36
N GLN A 145 -79.72 -16.49 -32.61
CA GLN A 145 -78.64 -15.67 -33.19
C GLN A 145 -78.51 -14.31 -32.50
N ALA A 146 -79.63 -13.66 -32.19
CA ALA A 146 -79.65 -12.41 -31.44
C ALA A 146 -79.10 -12.58 -30.01
N VAL A 147 -79.44 -13.68 -29.33
CA VAL A 147 -78.91 -14.01 -28.00
C VAL A 147 -77.42 -14.36 -28.10
N ALA A 148 -76.99 -15.15 -29.08
CA ALA A 148 -75.59 -15.53 -29.26
C ALA A 148 -74.70 -14.31 -29.54
N THR A 149 -75.13 -13.40 -30.41
CA THR A 149 -74.41 -12.15 -30.69
C THR A 149 -74.34 -11.25 -29.45
N LYS A 150 -75.47 -11.03 -28.75
CA LYS A 150 -75.47 -10.26 -27.49
C LYS A 150 -74.59 -10.91 -26.42
N THR A 151 -74.67 -12.22 -26.24
CA THR A 151 -73.86 -12.98 -25.27
C THR A 151 -72.38 -12.90 -25.62
N LYS A 152 -72.01 -12.98 -26.90
CA LYS A 152 -70.62 -12.78 -27.35
C LYS A 152 -70.14 -11.36 -27.05
N THR A 153 -70.92 -10.33 -27.38
CA THR A 153 -70.52 -8.94 -27.07
C THR A 153 -70.38 -8.69 -25.58
N LEU A 154 -71.25 -9.30 -24.75
CA LEU A 154 -71.15 -9.24 -23.30
C LEU A 154 -69.92 -9.99 -22.81
N HIS A 155 -69.65 -11.18 -23.34
CA HIS A 155 -68.47 -11.98 -23.01
C HIS A 155 -67.19 -11.23 -23.35
N ASP A 156 -67.07 -10.67 -24.57
CA ASP A 156 -65.93 -9.85 -25.00
C ASP A 156 -65.76 -8.61 -24.10
N ALA A 157 -66.87 -7.98 -23.66
CA ALA A 157 -66.82 -6.86 -22.73
C ALA A 157 -66.38 -7.28 -21.31
N CYS A 158 -66.88 -8.41 -20.80
CA CYS A 158 -66.46 -8.98 -19.53
C CYS A 158 -64.99 -9.38 -19.56
N GLU A 159 -64.52 -10.00 -20.64
CA GLU A 159 -63.12 -10.38 -20.81
C GLU A 159 -62.21 -9.15 -20.81
N ARG A 160 -62.58 -8.08 -21.53
CA ARG A 160 -61.85 -6.80 -21.46
C ARG A 160 -61.81 -6.22 -20.06
N LEU A 161 -62.93 -6.25 -19.32
CA LEU A 161 -62.98 -5.77 -17.94
C LEU A 161 -62.14 -6.62 -16.99
N VAL A 162 -62.07 -7.94 -17.20
CA VAL A 162 -61.20 -8.84 -16.42
C VAL A 162 -59.74 -8.52 -16.70
N MET A 163 -59.34 -8.38 -17.98
CA MET A 163 -57.98 -7.98 -18.35
C MET A 163 -57.60 -6.61 -17.79
N GLU A 164 -58.51 -5.64 -17.83
CA GLU A 164 -58.27 -4.31 -17.24
C GLU A 164 -58.12 -4.40 -15.72
N LYS A 165 -58.98 -5.17 -15.04
CA LYS A 165 -58.86 -5.41 -13.60
C LYS A 165 -57.52 -6.06 -13.25
N GLU A 166 -57.10 -7.10 -13.95
CA GLU A 166 -55.82 -7.77 -13.71
C GLU A 166 -54.65 -6.80 -13.89
N ARG A 167 -54.64 -6.03 -14.98
CA ARG A 167 -53.63 -4.98 -15.21
C ARG A 167 -53.62 -3.92 -14.11
N LEU A 168 -54.79 -3.49 -13.63
CA LEU A 168 -54.90 -2.52 -12.54
C LEU A 168 -54.41 -3.11 -11.21
N VAL A 169 -54.66 -4.39 -10.95
CA VAL A 169 -54.14 -5.10 -9.76
C VAL A 169 -52.62 -5.22 -9.83
N GLU A 170 -52.06 -5.65 -10.96
CA GLU A 170 -50.60 -5.70 -11.15
C GLU A 170 -49.96 -4.33 -10.96
N PHE A 171 -50.60 -3.27 -11.48
CA PHE A 171 -50.14 -1.90 -11.29
C PHE A 171 -50.23 -1.45 -9.83
N ALA A 172 -51.33 -1.79 -9.14
CA ALA A 172 -51.50 -1.50 -7.72
C ALA A 172 -50.47 -2.23 -6.85
N ASP A 173 -50.17 -3.50 -7.14
CA ASP A 173 -49.15 -4.28 -6.45
C ASP A 173 -47.74 -3.74 -6.73
N ALA A 174 -47.46 -3.33 -7.97
CA ALA A 174 -46.21 -2.66 -8.32
C ALA A 174 -46.03 -1.32 -7.59
N LEU A 175 -47.10 -0.53 -7.44
CA LEU A 175 -47.07 0.70 -6.63
C LEU A 175 -46.87 0.39 -5.16
N ARG A 176 -47.58 -0.59 -4.61
CA ARG A 176 -47.48 -0.99 -3.20
C ARG A 176 -46.06 -1.45 -2.85
N ASN A 177 -45.43 -2.26 -3.70
CA ASN A 177 -44.05 -2.69 -3.50
C ASN A 177 -43.06 -1.52 -3.44
N LYS A 178 -43.30 -0.45 -4.21
CA LYS A 178 -42.47 0.77 -4.19
C LYS A 178 -42.76 1.63 -2.95
N LEU A 179 -44.03 1.69 -2.52
CA LEU A 179 -44.47 2.45 -1.35
C LEU A 179 -44.05 1.79 -0.03
N ASN A 180 -43.92 0.46 0.03
CA ASN A 180 -43.49 -0.26 1.23
C ASN A 180 -42.19 0.31 1.83
N PHE A 181 -41.22 0.72 1.00
CA PHE A 181 -39.97 1.33 1.49
C PHE A 181 -40.18 2.67 2.19
N PHE A 182 -41.24 3.42 1.84
CA PHE A 182 -41.60 4.69 2.47
C PHE A 182 -42.45 4.46 3.73
N ASP A 183 -43.40 3.52 3.68
CA ASP A 183 -44.25 3.17 4.83
C ASP A 183 -43.43 2.58 5.98
N GLU A 184 -42.37 1.84 5.66
CA GLU A 184 -41.45 1.30 6.65
C GLU A 184 -40.69 2.36 7.46
N LEU A 185 -40.67 3.63 7.02
CA LEU A 185 -40.06 4.70 7.80
C LEU A 185 -40.66 4.80 9.20
N GLU A 186 -41.98 4.71 9.32
CA GLU A 186 -42.66 4.83 10.61
C GLU A 186 -42.38 3.63 11.51
N ASN A 187 -42.32 2.43 10.93
CA ASN A 187 -41.98 1.21 11.65
C ASN A 187 -40.53 1.24 12.16
N ILE A 188 -39.58 1.62 11.30
CA ILE A 188 -38.16 1.73 11.67
C ILE A 188 -37.97 2.86 12.69
N ALA A 189 -38.63 4.01 12.50
CA ALA A 189 -38.57 5.13 13.43
C ALA A 189 -39.09 4.74 14.82
N THR A 190 -40.30 4.19 14.92
CA THR A 190 -40.90 3.82 16.21
C THR A 190 -40.02 2.85 17.00
N GLN A 191 -39.36 1.92 16.31
CA GLN A 191 -38.41 1.00 16.92
C GLN A 191 -37.15 1.74 17.41
N PHE A 192 -36.44 2.52 16.59
CA PHE A 192 -35.24 3.25 17.03
C PHE A 192 -35.50 4.40 18.03
N TYR A 193 -36.73 4.90 18.11
CA TYR A 193 -37.15 5.86 19.15
C TYR A 193 -37.60 5.18 20.45
N ALA A 194 -37.89 3.87 20.44
CA ALA A 194 -38.27 3.15 21.64
C ALA A 194 -37.08 3.06 22.62
N PRO A 195 -37.29 3.37 23.92
CA PRO A 195 -36.23 3.33 24.93
C PRO A 195 -35.75 1.90 25.27
N THR A 196 -36.49 0.88 24.80
CA THR A 196 -36.16 -0.54 24.98
C THR A 196 -35.16 -1.08 23.96
N MET A 197 -34.87 -0.34 22.89
CA MET A 197 -33.91 -0.79 21.88
C MET A 197 -32.48 -0.70 22.40
N SER A 198 -31.85 -1.86 22.53
CA SER A 198 -30.43 -1.99 22.83
C SER A 198 -29.68 -2.54 21.62
N VAL A 199 -28.44 -2.10 21.45
CA VAL A 199 -27.55 -2.56 20.37
C VAL A 199 -27.22 -4.06 20.53
N ALA A 200 -27.24 -4.56 21.76
CA ALA A 200 -27.06 -5.99 22.09
C ALA A 200 -28.26 -6.88 21.69
N SER A 201 -29.40 -6.30 21.29
CA SER A 201 -30.54 -7.07 20.82
C SER A 201 -30.29 -7.62 19.41
N GLY A 202 -30.58 -8.90 19.18
CA GLY A 202 -30.43 -9.53 17.85
C GLY A 202 -31.31 -8.91 16.76
N GLN A 203 -32.27 -8.04 17.12
CA GLN A 203 -33.13 -7.31 16.19
C GLN A 203 -32.49 -6.04 15.65
N PHE A 204 -31.46 -5.50 16.30
CA PHE A 204 -30.82 -4.24 15.91
C PHE A 204 -30.13 -4.31 14.53
N LEU A 205 -29.34 -5.36 14.28
CA LEU A 205 -28.59 -5.53 13.02
C LEU A 205 -29.50 -5.75 11.80
N PRO A 206 -30.54 -6.60 11.85
CA PRO A 206 -31.52 -6.71 10.78
C PRO A 206 -32.24 -5.40 10.46
N LEU A 207 -32.63 -4.64 11.49
CA LEU A 207 -33.29 -3.34 11.28
C LEU A 207 -32.37 -2.31 10.66
N LEU A 208 -31.09 -2.30 11.06
CA LEU A 208 -30.09 -1.44 10.45
C LEU A 208 -29.85 -1.82 8.98
N LYS A 209 -29.80 -3.12 8.65
CA LYS A 209 -29.73 -3.59 7.26
C LYS A 209 -30.97 -3.15 6.45
N ARG A 210 -32.16 -3.24 7.03
CA ARG A 210 -33.38 -2.80 6.37
C ARG A 210 -33.39 -1.28 6.12
N LEU A 211 -32.95 -0.49 7.09
CA LEU A 211 -32.75 0.95 6.93
C LEU A 211 -31.76 1.27 5.80
N ASP A 212 -30.68 0.50 5.70
CA ASP A 212 -29.67 0.64 4.65
C ASP A 212 -30.22 0.33 3.25
N GLU A 213 -31.13 -0.64 3.13
CA GLU A 213 -31.86 -0.97 1.90
C GLU A 213 -32.82 0.15 1.50
N CYS A 214 -33.60 0.68 2.45
CA CYS A 214 -34.50 1.81 2.22
C CYS A 214 -33.73 3.07 1.78
N LEU A 215 -32.60 3.37 2.42
CA LEU A 215 -31.72 4.48 2.02
C LEU A 215 -31.16 4.32 0.61
N SER A 216 -30.72 3.11 0.24
CA SER A 216 -30.23 2.83 -1.11
C SER A 216 -31.34 2.95 -2.14
N TYR A 217 -32.54 2.47 -1.83
CA TYR A 217 -33.68 2.52 -2.74
C TYR A 217 -34.14 3.96 -2.98
N VAL A 218 -34.30 4.77 -1.93
CA VAL A 218 -34.68 6.19 -2.04
C VAL A 218 -33.59 7.00 -2.73
N GLY A 219 -32.31 6.73 -2.42
CA GLY A 219 -31.16 7.39 -3.06
C GLY A 219 -31.05 7.12 -4.56
N ASN A 220 -31.35 5.91 -5.01
CA ASN A 220 -31.33 5.55 -6.43
C ASN A 220 -32.54 6.12 -7.21
N ASN A 221 -33.60 6.57 -6.53
CA ASN A 221 -34.80 7.12 -7.13
C ASN A 221 -35.04 8.60 -6.71
N PRO A 222 -34.21 9.54 -7.19
CA PRO A 222 -34.37 10.97 -6.87
C PRO A 222 -35.58 11.61 -7.58
N GLN A 223 -36.20 10.92 -8.54
CA GLN A 223 -37.31 11.42 -9.36
C GLN A 223 -38.65 11.47 -8.60
N TYR A 224 -38.78 10.81 -7.44
CA TYR A 224 -40.02 10.83 -6.66
C TYR A 224 -40.17 12.15 -5.90
N ALA A 225 -41.40 12.67 -5.86
CA ALA A 225 -41.73 14.01 -5.35
C ALA A 225 -41.17 14.28 -3.94
N ASP A 226 -41.36 13.35 -3.00
CA ASP A 226 -40.93 13.51 -1.61
C ASP A 226 -39.61 12.78 -1.28
N SER A 227 -38.90 12.26 -2.29
CA SER A 227 -37.68 11.44 -2.10
C SER A 227 -36.65 12.14 -1.20
N ALA A 228 -36.39 13.43 -1.45
CA ALA A 228 -35.42 14.21 -0.68
C ALA A 228 -35.81 14.35 0.81
N VAL A 229 -37.11 14.49 1.10
CA VAL A 229 -37.61 14.64 2.48
C VAL A 229 -37.47 13.32 3.25
N TYR A 230 -37.85 12.20 2.62
CA TYR A 230 -37.69 10.87 3.23
C TYR A 230 -36.22 10.50 3.42
N LEU A 231 -35.35 10.86 2.47
CA LEU A 231 -33.91 10.63 2.57
C LEU A 231 -33.32 11.34 3.81
N VAL A 232 -33.69 12.59 4.06
CA VAL A 232 -33.26 13.32 5.27
C VAL A 232 -33.75 12.63 6.54
N LYS A 233 -35.02 12.20 6.59
CA LYS A 233 -35.58 11.48 7.74
C LYS A 233 -34.87 10.14 7.99
N PHE A 234 -34.63 9.35 6.93
CA PHE A 234 -33.89 8.10 7.04
C PHE A 234 -32.45 8.31 7.50
N ARG A 235 -31.76 9.35 7.01
CA ARG A 235 -30.42 9.73 7.49
C ARG A 235 -30.42 10.15 8.95
N GLN A 236 -31.46 10.83 9.42
CA GLN A 236 -31.60 11.19 10.83
C GLN A 236 -31.73 9.94 11.71
N ILE A 237 -32.55 8.97 11.29
CA ILE A 237 -32.69 7.68 12.00
C ILE A 237 -31.36 6.92 11.96
N GLN A 238 -30.66 6.91 10.82
CA GLN A 238 -29.36 6.27 10.67
C GLN A 238 -28.32 6.90 11.60
N SER A 239 -28.20 8.23 11.64
CA SER A 239 -27.29 8.94 12.54
C SER A 239 -27.59 8.62 14.01
N ARG A 240 -28.87 8.53 14.39
CA ARG A 240 -29.28 8.10 15.73
C ARG A 240 -28.86 6.65 16.01
N ALA A 241 -29.13 5.72 15.11
CA ALA A 241 -28.77 4.32 15.26
C ALA A 241 -27.26 4.15 15.42
N LEU A 242 -26.46 4.81 14.57
CA LEU A 242 -25.00 4.80 14.68
C LEU A 242 -24.51 5.49 15.96
N GLY A 243 -25.19 6.55 16.42
CA GLY A 243 -24.93 7.17 17.71
C GLY A 243 -25.18 6.24 18.90
N MET A 244 -26.20 5.38 18.83
CA MET A 244 -26.45 4.32 19.82
C MET A 244 -25.33 3.29 19.82
N VAL A 245 -24.87 2.86 18.64
CA VAL A 245 -23.71 1.95 18.50
C VAL A 245 -22.47 2.57 19.14
N ARG A 246 -22.12 3.81 18.79
CA ARG A 246 -20.98 4.54 19.37
C ARG A 246 -21.07 4.63 20.90
N THR A 247 -22.26 4.92 21.42
CA THR A 247 -22.49 5.04 22.87
C THR A 247 -22.36 3.70 23.58
N HIS A 248 -22.84 2.62 22.96
CA HIS A 248 -22.71 1.26 23.49
C HIS A 248 -21.25 0.79 23.51
N VAL A 249 -20.52 0.97 22.40
CA VAL A 249 -19.08 0.68 22.31
C VAL A 249 -18.31 1.43 23.39
N LEU A 250 -18.57 2.73 23.53
CA LEU A 250 -17.95 3.56 24.57
C LEU A 250 -18.29 3.07 25.99
N ALA A 251 -19.53 2.62 26.24
CA ALA A 251 -19.93 2.09 27.54
C ALA A 251 -19.21 0.79 27.90
N VAL A 252 -19.11 -0.14 26.94
CA VAL A 252 -18.39 -1.42 27.12
C VAL A 252 -16.90 -1.18 27.33
N LEU A 253 -16.27 -0.33 26.50
CA LEU A 253 -14.86 0.03 26.64
C LEU A 253 -14.57 0.73 27.97
N ARG A 254 -15.41 1.69 28.40
CA ARG A 254 -15.26 2.34 29.71
C ARG A 254 -15.45 1.37 30.87
N SER A 255 -16.42 0.45 30.78
CA SER A 255 -16.61 -0.60 31.79
C SER A 255 -15.36 -1.47 31.92
N ALA A 256 -14.80 -1.91 30.79
CA ALA A 256 -13.53 -2.65 30.76
C ALA A 256 -12.37 -1.83 31.36
N SER A 257 -12.24 -0.54 31.00
CA SER A 257 -11.24 0.36 31.57
C SER A 257 -11.34 0.48 33.09
N VAL A 258 -12.54 0.67 33.64
CA VAL A 258 -12.77 0.79 35.09
C VAL A 258 -12.43 -0.53 35.81
N GLN A 259 -12.79 -1.68 35.23
CA GLN A 259 -12.44 -2.99 35.79
C GLN A 259 -10.92 -3.24 35.78
N VAL A 260 -10.19 -2.76 34.77
CA VAL A 260 -8.73 -2.83 34.74
C VAL A 260 -8.11 -1.87 35.76
N GLN A 261 -8.59 -0.63 35.86
CA GLN A 261 -8.09 0.34 36.85
C GLN A 261 -8.31 -0.11 38.30
N THR A 262 -9.46 -0.71 38.60
CA THR A 262 -9.74 -1.27 39.94
C THR A 262 -8.80 -2.44 40.24
N ALA A 263 -8.63 -3.38 39.32
CA ALA A 263 -7.69 -4.48 39.51
C ALA A 263 -6.24 -4.03 39.67
N ILE A 264 -5.82 -2.97 38.95
CA ILE A 264 -4.52 -2.33 39.13
C ILE A 264 -4.43 -1.76 40.56
N LYS A 265 -5.42 -0.97 41.00
CA LYS A 265 -5.45 -0.39 42.36
C LYS A 265 -5.44 -1.45 43.47
N ASP A 266 -6.22 -2.51 43.33
CA ASP A 266 -6.30 -3.60 44.31
C ASP A 266 -4.97 -4.36 44.39
N SER A 267 -4.26 -4.49 43.27
CA SER A 267 -2.93 -5.11 43.21
C SER A 267 -1.83 -4.21 43.80
N PHE A 268 -1.98 -2.89 43.71
CA PHE A 268 -1.07 -1.91 44.33
C PHE A 268 -1.44 -1.55 45.79
N GLY A 269 -2.61 -1.97 46.27
CA GLY A 269 -3.17 -1.64 47.59
C GLY A 269 -2.61 -2.43 48.77
N GLY A 270 -1.77 -3.45 48.54
CA GLY A 270 -1.05 -4.20 49.57
C GLY A 270 0.43 -3.81 49.62
N ASN A 271 0.83 -3.00 50.61
CA ASN A 271 2.21 -2.69 50.99
C ASN A 271 3.23 -2.47 49.83
N GLY A 272 3.28 -1.24 49.31
CA GLY A 272 4.52 -0.56 48.92
C GLY A 272 5.39 -1.16 47.80
N ARG A 273 5.30 -0.55 46.60
CA ARG A 273 6.40 -0.45 45.60
C ARG A 273 6.98 -1.75 45.04
N THR A 274 6.31 -2.88 45.14
CA THR A 274 6.65 -4.03 44.29
C THR A 274 5.96 -3.89 42.94
N SER A 275 6.72 -3.41 41.95
CA SER A 275 6.43 -3.56 40.52
C SER A 275 5.88 -4.97 40.28
N LEU A 276 4.71 -5.11 39.65
CA LEU A 276 4.09 -6.41 39.41
C LEU A 276 5.02 -7.25 38.52
N SER A 277 4.91 -8.58 38.57
CA SER A 277 5.63 -9.42 37.60
C SER A 277 5.11 -9.12 36.18
N GLU A 278 5.99 -9.09 35.18
CA GLU A 278 5.67 -8.74 33.78
C GLU A 278 4.49 -9.56 33.21
N GLY A 279 4.41 -10.85 33.58
CA GLY A 279 3.30 -11.72 33.18
C GLY A 279 1.96 -11.40 33.87
N ALA A 280 1.99 -10.84 35.07
CA ALA A 280 0.77 -10.47 35.80
C ALA A 280 0.19 -9.15 35.29
N GLU A 281 1.03 -8.16 34.95
CA GLU A 281 0.59 -6.89 34.38
C GLU A 281 -0.08 -7.08 33.01
N THR A 282 0.53 -7.88 32.14
CA THR A 282 -0.03 -8.22 30.83
C THR A 282 -1.36 -8.97 30.98
N SER A 283 -1.45 -9.95 31.88
CA SER A 283 -2.73 -10.64 32.12
C SER A 283 -3.83 -9.69 32.60
N VAL A 284 -3.53 -8.76 33.50
CA VAL A 284 -4.54 -7.81 34.05
C VAL A 284 -4.99 -6.81 32.98
N LEU A 285 -4.08 -6.33 32.13
CA LEU A 285 -4.34 -5.31 31.11
C LEU A 285 -5.11 -5.82 29.88
N TYR A 286 -4.87 -7.07 29.47
CA TYR A 286 -5.37 -7.60 28.19
C TYR A 286 -6.57 -8.56 28.33
N VAL A 287 -6.66 -9.37 29.38
CA VAL A 287 -7.71 -10.41 29.49
C VAL A 287 -9.12 -9.81 29.53
N ARG A 288 -9.32 -8.74 30.30
CA ARG A 288 -10.64 -8.08 30.41
C ARG A 288 -11.06 -7.37 29.12
N PHE A 289 -10.10 -6.77 28.41
CA PHE A 289 -10.36 -6.17 27.10
C PHE A 289 -10.63 -7.23 26.04
N LYS A 290 -9.99 -8.41 26.11
CA LYS A 290 -10.30 -9.53 25.22
C LYS A 290 -11.72 -10.07 25.44
N ALA A 291 -12.20 -10.09 26.69
CA ALA A 291 -13.60 -10.42 26.97
C ALA A 291 -14.57 -9.36 26.39
N ALA A 292 -14.26 -8.07 26.56
CA ALA A 292 -15.02 -6.98 25.94
C ALA A 292 -15.01 -7.04 24.40
N ALA A 293 -13.90 -7.48 23.80
CA ALA A 293 -13.79 -7.70 22.36
C ALA A 293 -14.79 -8.76 21.89
N SER A 294 -14.93 -9.86 22.63
CA SER A 294 -15.88 -10.93 22.27
C SER A 294 -17.35 -10.48 22.27
N GLU A 295 -17.71 -9.51 23.12
CA GLU A 295 -19.05 -8.93 23.17
C GLU A 295 -19.31 -8.00 21.97
N LEU A 296 -18.31 -7.20 21.59
CA LEU A 296 -18.44 -6.20 20.52
C LEU A 296 -18.15 -6.75 19.11
N LYS A 297 -17.53 -7.93 19.00
CA LYS A 297 -17.00 -8.49 17.75
C LYS A 297 -18.01 -8.48 16.60
N ILE A 298 -19.22 -8.99 16.84
CA ILE A 298 -20.27 -9.08 15.81
C ILE A 298 -20.68 -7.70 15.29
N ILE A 299 -20.78 -6.71 16.19
CA ILE A 299 -21.16 -5.34 15.84
C ILE A 299 -20.04 -4.67 15.03
N MET A 300 -18.78 -4.87 15.43
CA MET A 300 -17.62 -4.30 14.75
C MET A 300 -17.44 -4.89 13.34
N GLU A 301 -17.54 -6.21 13.19
CA GLU A 301 -17.46 -6.87 11.87
C GLU A 301 -18.55 -6.35 10.90
N GLU A 302 -19.76 -6.14 11.40
CA GLU A 302 -20.85 -5.56 10.60
C GLU A 302 -20.60 -4.09 10.22
N LEU A 303 -20.00 -3.28 11.10
CA LEU A 303 -19.59 -1.92 10.77
C LEU A 303 -18.46 -1.88 9.74
N GLU A 304 -17.45 -2.74 9.88
CA GLU A 304 -16.34 -2.87 8.94
C GLU A 304 -16.82 -3.31 7.55
N SER A 305 -17.73 -4.29 7.48
CA SER A 305 -18.32 -4.73 6.21
C SER A 305 -19.07 -3.62 5.47
N ARG A 306 -19.58 -2.62 6.21
CA ARG A 306 -20.32 -1.46 5.69
C ARG A 306 -19.46 -0.22 5.53
N GLY A 307 -18.15 -0.31 5.71
CA GLY A 307 -17.19 0.81 5.66
C GLY A 307 -17.11 1.55 4.32
N SER A 308 -17.69 1.02 3.24
CA SER A 308 -17.81 1.73 1.95
C SER A 308 -18.68 2.99 2.01
N ARG A 309 -19.61 3.07 2.97
CA ARG A 309 -20.50 4.21 3.16
C ARG A 309 -19.85 5.25 4.09
N LYS A 310 -19.94 6.53 3.72
CA LYS A 310 -19.28 7.63 4.44
C LYS A 310 -19.68 7.73 5.91
N GLU A 311 -20.97 7.55 6.21
CA GLU A 311 -21.49 7.65 7.58
C GLU A 311 -20.93 6.53 8.49
N TYR A 312 -20.75 5.33 7.94
CA TYR A 312 -20.18 4.18 8.67
C TYR A 312 -18.66 4.32 8.85
N ALA A 313 -17.95 4.80 7.83
CA ALA A 313 -16.50 5.07 7.93
C ALA A 313 -16.17 6.12 9.01
N GLN A 314 -17.00 7.16 9.15
CA GLN A 314 -16.85 8.17 10.21
C GLN A 314 -17.01 7.56 11.60
N VAL A 315 -18.06 6.76 11.79
CA VAL A 315 -18.35 6.14 13.10
C VAL A 315 -17.33 5.06 13.45
N LEU A 316 -16.80 4.35 12.45
CA LEU A 316 -15.70 3.41 12.61
C LEU A 316 -14.41 4.14 13.02
N THR A 317 -14.10 5.28 12.40
CA THR A 317 -12.98 6.15 12.82
C THR A 317 -13.17 6.66 14.25
N ASP A 318 -14.39 7.05 14.63
CA ASP A 318 -14.72 7.43 16.01
C ASP A 318 -14.55 6.25 16.99
N CYS A 319 -14.88 5.02 16.58
CA CYS A 319 -14.66 3.84 17.41
C CYS A 319 -13.17 3.55 17.59
N HIS A 320 -12.35 3.72 16.55
CA HIS A 320 -10.89 3.61 16.63
C HIS A 320 -10.30 4.65 17.59
N THR A 321 -10.69 5.92 17.47
CA THR A 321 -10.20 6.99 18.37
C THR A 321 -10.62 6.74 19.80
N LEU A 322 -11.87 6.35 20.05
CA LEU A 322 -12.36 6.00 21.38
C LEU A 322 -11.61 4.80 21.98
N TYR A 323 -11.31 3.77 21.19
CA TYR A 323 -10.48 2.65 21.62
C TYR A 323 -9.07 3.13 22.02
N CYS A 324 -8.41 3.88 21.15
CA CYS A 324 -7.06 4.42 21.37
C CYS A 324 -7.02 5.31 22.63
N GLU A 325 -7.99 6.20 22.82
CA GLU A 325 -8.08 7.07 24.01
C GLU A 325 -8.23 6.26 25.31
N GLN A 326 -9.13 5.28 25.33
CA GLN A 326 -9.35 4.44 26.51
C GLN A 326 -8.11 3.60 26.83
N ARG A 327 -7.48 2.98 25.81
CA ARG A 327 -6.25 2.20 25.99
C ARG A 327 -5.08 3.07 26.42
N LEU A 328 -4.90 4.25 25.82
CA LEU A 328 -3.81 5.16 26.16
C LEU A 328 -3.86 5.55 27.64
N SER A 329 -5.06 5.86 28.16
CA SER A 329 -5.25 6.21 29.57
C SER A 329 -4.81 5.12 30.57
N LEU A 330 -4.78 3.86 30.14
CA LEU A 330 -4.38 2.71 30.96
C LEU A 330 -2.89 2.40 30.78
N VAL A 331 -2.43 2.36 29.53
CA VAL A 331 -1.10 1.88 29.16
C VAL A 331 -0.03 2.94 29.39
N GLN A 332 -0.33 4.22 29.13
CA GLN A 332 0.66 5.30 29.21
C GLN A 332 1.31 5.41 30.59
N GLY A 333 0.52 5.32 31.66
CA GLY A 333 1.05 5.37 33.03
C GLY A 333 1.97 4.19 33.36
N VAL A 334 1.57 2.98 32.97
CA VAL A 334 2.36 1.75 33.20
C VAL A 334 3.67 1.79 32.42
N VAL A 335 3.61 2.15 31.14
CA VAL A 335 4.80 2.26 30.28
C VAL A 335 5.76 3.32 30.81
N SER A 336 5.26 4.51 31.16
CA SER A 336 6.11 5.60 31.67
C SER A 336 6.78 5.22 33.00
N GLN A 337 6.06 4.53 33.89
CA GLN A 337 6.63 4.01 35.12
C GLN A 337 7.74 2.99 34.85
N ARG A 338 7.51 2.01 33.98
CA ARG A 338 8.50 0.98 33.61
C ARG A 338 9.75 1.58 32.97
N LEU A 339 9.58 2.50 32.02
CA LEU A 339 10.69 3.22 31.41
C LEU A 339 11.49 4.02 32.45
N SER A 340 10.81 4.64 33.43
CA SER A 340 11.50 5.33 34.54
C SER A 340 12.24 4.38 35.49
N GLU A 341 11.79 3.13 35.62
CA GLU A 341 12.47 2.10 36.41
C GLU A 341 13.73 1.61 35.70
N TYR A 342 13.67 1.37 34.38
CA TYR A 342 14.85 1.07 33.57
C TYR A 342 15.85 2.23 33.62
N ALA A 343 15.37 3.47 33.47
CA ALA A 343 16.22 4.66 33.49
C ALA A 343 16.95 4.90 34.81
N LYS A 344 16.51 4.27 35.92
CA LYS A 344 17.19 4.33 37.22
C LYS A 344 18.17 3.18 37.44
N LYS A 345 17.92 2.01 36.84
CA LYS A 345 18.67 0.77 37.10
C LYS A 345 19.78 0.51 36.08
N GLU A 346 19.58 0.92 34.83
CA GLU A 346 20.38 0.51 33.69
C GLU A 346 21.23 1.65 33.13
N ALA A 347 22.36 1.29 32.50
CA ALA A 347 23.17 2.21 31.70
C ALA A 347 22.45 2.57 30.38
N LEU A 348 22.87 3.64 29.71
CA LEU A 348 22.19 4.14 28.50
C LEU A 348 22.04 3.10 27.36
N PRO A 349 23.06 2.27 27.03
CA PRO A 349 22.92 1.25 25.99
C PRO A 349 21.92 0.15 26.39
N SER A 350 22.01 -0.36 27.62
CA SER A 350 21.07 -1.34 28.17
C SER A 350 19.64 -0.79 28.23
N LEU A 351 19.47 0.47 28.67
CA LEU A 351 18.19 1.17 28.73
C LEU A 351 17.55 1.29 27.35
N THR A 352 18.36 1.58 26.32
CA THR A 352 17.86 1.69 24.95
C THR A 352 17.39 0.33 24.44
N ARG A 353 18.17 -0.73 24.65
CA ARG A 353 17.77 -2.11 24.29
C ARG A 353 16.50 -2.54 25.01
N SER A 354 16.47 -2.43 26.35
CA SER A 354 15.33 -2.86 27.18
C SER A 354 14.09 -2.01 26.96
N GLY A 355 14.25 -0.68 26.83
CA GLY A 355 13.18 0.27 26.57
C GLY A 355 12.55 0.07 25.19
N CYS A 356 13.36 -0.09 24.13
CA CYS A 356 12.86 -0.42 22.80
C CYS A 356 12.21 -1.81 22.79
N ALA A 357 12.83 -2.85 23.35
CA ALA A 357 12.27 -4.20 23.40
C ALA A 357 10.91 -4.25 24.10
N TYR A 358 10.80 -3.60 25.26
CA TYR A 358 9.55 -3.50 26.01
C TYR A 358 8.48 -2.73 25.22
N LEU A 359 8.81 -1.58 24.63
CA LEU A 359 7.84 -0.82 23.85
C LEU A 359 7.38 -1.59 22.61
N MET A 360 8.28 -2.33 21.95
CA MET A 360 7.93 -3.22 20.84
C MET A 360 6.96 -4.32 21.27
N GLN A 361 7.20 -4.95 22.42
CA GLN A 361 6.29 -5.96 22.98
C GLN A 361 4.92 -5.36 23.29
N VAL A 362 4.86 -4.15 23.87
CA VAL A 362 3.60 -3.45 24.12
C VAL A 362 2.87 -3.14 22.81
N CYS A 363 3.55 -2.59 21.80
CA CYS A 363 2.96 -2.31 20.49
C CYS A 363 2.39 -3.57 19.84
N GLN A 364 3.08 -4.72 19.96
CA GLN A 364 2.58 -5.98 19.45
C GLN A 364 1.35 -6.49 20.19
N LEU A 365 1.34 -6.41 21.52
CA LEU A 365 0.18 -6.82 22.31
C LEU A 365 -1.02 -5.90 22.04
N GLU A 366 -0.81 -4.60 21.87
CA GLU A 366 -1.87 -3.67 21.48
C GLU A 366 -2.37 -3.93 20.06
N HIS A 367 -1.49 -4.23 19.10
CA HIS A 367 -1.88 -4.60 17.74
C HIS A 367 -2.67 -5.91 17.72
N GLN A 368 -2.23 -6.93 18.46
CA GLN A 368 -2.99 -8.17 18.61
C GLN A 368 -4.35 -7.91 19.25
N LEU A 369 -4.43 -7.09 20.30
CA LEU A 369 -5.71 -6.76 20.92
C LEU A 369 -6.61 -6.01 19.93
N PHE A 370 -6.06 -5.04 19.19
CA PHE A 370 -6.78 -4.28 18.18
C PHE A 370 -7.34 -5.19 17.07
N ASP A 371 -6.56 -6.17 16.62
CA ASP A 371 -7.00 -7.19 15.65
C ASP A 371 -8.21 -8.01 16.13
N HIS A 372 -8.32 -8.25 17.44
CA HIS A 372 -9.51 -8.93 18.00
C HIS A 372 -10.77 -8.04 17.98
N PHE A 373 -10.63 -6.71 17.94
CA PHE A 373 -11.75 -5.77 17.83
C PHE A 373 -12.07 -5.41 16.38
N PHE A 374 -11.05 -5.22 15.54
CA PHE A 374 -11.14 -4.66 14.18
C PHE A 374 -10.27 -5.46 13.18
N PRO A 375 -10.69 -6.68 12.78
CA PRO A 375 -9.88 -7.54 11.91
C PRO A 375 -9.56 -6.93 10.54
N THR A 376 -10.49 -6.15 9.98
CA THR A 376 -10.33 -5.56 8.64
C THR A 376 -9.46 -4.30 8.68
N SER A 377 -9.62 -3.51 9.74
CA SER A 377 -8.91 -2.23 9.91
C SER A 377 -7.51 -2.38 10.49
N SER A 378 -7.19 -3.56 11.06
CA SER A 378 -5.89 -3.94 11.63
C SER A 378 -4.73 -3.82 10.63
N ALA A 379 -4.99 -4.01 9.34
CA ALA A 379 -3.99 -3.89 8.28
C ALA A 379 -3.43 -2.47 8.11
N GLU A 380 -4.16 -1.44 8.55
CA GLU A 380 -3.72 -0.04 8.45
C GLU A 380 -3.02 0.41 9.73
N ALA A 381 -1.68 0.35 9.75
CA ALA A 381 -0.86 0.78 10.89
C ALA A 381 -1.11 2.24 11.35
N ALA A 382 -1.65 3.09 10.47
CA ALA A 382 -2.00 4.48 10.78
C ALA A 382 -3.16 4.60 11.78
N THR A 383 -4.05 3.60 11.86
CA THR A 383 -5.21 3.63 12.78
C THR A 383 -4.79 3.58 14.25
N LEU A 384 -3.66 2.93 14.55
CA LEU A 384 -3.10 2.80 15.90
C LEU A 384 -2.13 3.93 16.26
N ALA A 385 -1.77 4.80 15.32
CA ALA A 385 -0.84 5.92 15.55
C ALA A 385 -1.22 6.81 16.76
N PRO A 386 -2.50 7.15 17.00
CA PRO A 386 -2.89 7.95 18.18
C PRO A 386 -2.57 7.28 19.53
N LEU A 387 -2.42 5.95 19.56
CA LEU A 387 -2.00 5.20 20.74
C LEU A 387 -0.47 5.03 20.80
N VAL A 388 0.16 4.73 19.66
CA VAL A 388 1.60 4.42 19.60
C VAL A 388 2.46 5.68 19.75
N ASP A 389 2.11 6.79 19.10
CA ASP A 389 2.93 8.01 19.08
C ASP A 389 3.16 8.59 20.50
N PRO A 390 2.15 8.66 21.40
CA PRO A 390 2.39 9.10 22.77
C PRO A 390 3.29 8.15 23.58
N LEU A 391 3.21 6.83 23.34
CA LEU A 391 4.06 5.85 24.01
C LEU A 391 5.51 5.95 23.52
N CYS A 392 5.71 6.17 22.22
CA CYS A 392 7.00 6.47 21.62
C CYS A 392 7.58 7.78 22.17
N THR A 393 6.73 8.80 22.36
CA THR A 393 7.12 10.07 22.97
C THR A 393 7.60 9.88 24.41
N ALA A 394 6.95 9.02 25.19
CA ALA A 394 7.41 8.69 26.54
C ALA A 394 8.81 8.03 26.53
N LEU A 395 9.09 7.12 25.60
CA LEU A 395 10.44 6.56 25.41
C LEU A 395 11.46 7.66 25.08
N TYR A 396 11.13 8.53 24.12
CA TYR A 396 11.99 9.65 23.74
C TYR A 396 12.29 10.59 24.91
N ASP A 397 11.29 10.97 25.70
CA ASP A 397 11.44 11.87 26.84
C ASP A 397 12.29 11.26 27.96
N THR A 398 12.35 9.93 28.07
CA THR A 398 13.24 9.26 29.02
C THR A 398 14.69 9.14 28.54
N LEU A 399 14.90 8.89 27.24
CA LEU A 399 16.23 8.70 26.65
C LEU A 399 16.94 10.04 26.40
N ARG A 400 16.21 11.04 25.92
CA ARG A 400 16.76 12.32 25.46
C ARG A 400 17.63 13.03 26.53
N PRO A 401 17.22 13.16 27.81
CA PRO A 401 18.06 13.81 28.81
C PRO A 401 19.38 13.10 29.01
N ARG A 402 19.41 11.76 28.98
CA ARG A 402 20.66 11.00 29.13
C ARG A 402 21.58 11.22 27.94
N MET A 403 21.05 11.07 26.72
CA MET A 403 21.79 11.29 25.48
C MET A 403 22.44 12.69 25.39
N ILE A 404 21.75 13.74 25.84
CA ILE A 404 22.28 15.12 25.82
C ILE A 404 23.44 15.29 26.82
N HIS A 405 23.49 14.53 27.91
CA HIS A 405 24.56 14.66 28.91
C HIS A 405 25.76 13.77 28.60
N GLU A 406 25.61 12.74 27.78
CA GLU A 406 26.72 11.85 27.42
C GLU A 406 27.88 12.61 26.74
N ALA A 407 29.09 12.32 27.20
CA ALA A 407 30.34 12.88 26.70
C ALA A 407 31.19 11.83 25.98
N ASP A 408 31.02 10.55 26.32
CA ASP A 408 31.86 9.47 25.83
C ASP A 408 31.52 9.11 24.38
N LEU A 409 32.51 9.22 23.49
CA LEU A 409 32.36 8.87 22.08
C LEU A 409 32.03 7.39 21.88
N ASP A 410 32.63 6.51 22.66
CA ASP A 410 32.43 5.06 22.54
C ASP A 410 31.00 4.63 22.87
N LEU A 411 30.42 5.20 23.92
CA LEU A 411 29.02 4.94 24.29
C LEU A 411 28.04 5.47 23.23
N LEU A 412 28.34 6.61 22.61
CA LEU A 412 27.53 7.16 21.51
C LEU A 412 27.60 6.29 20.25
N CYS A 413 28.77 5.74 19.93
CA CYS A 413 28.94 4.78 18.83
C CYS A 413 28.18 3.48 19.11
N GLU A 414 28.31 2.90 20.31
CA GLU A 414 27.56 1.70 20.71
C GLU A 414 26.05 1.95 20.60
N LEU A 415 25.57 3.12 21.01
CA LEU A 415 24.17 3.49 20.93
C LEU A 415 23.67 3.56 19.47
N ILE A 416 24.48 4.05 18.54
CA ILE A 416 24.15 4.06 17.11
C ILE A 416 24.10 2.64 16.56
N ASP A 417 25.05 1.79 16.92
CA ASP A 417 25.08 0.38 16.48
C ASP A 417 23.87 -0.39 17.00
N ILE A 418 23.45 -0.15 18.25
CA ILE A 418 22.22 -0.71 18.82
C ILE A 418 20.99 -0.23 18.03
N LEU A 419 20.87 1.08 17.82
CA LEU A 419 19.68 1.64 17.18
C LEU A 419 19.57 1.23 15.71
N LYS A 420 20.69 1.21 14.96
CA LYS A 420 20.73 0.78 13.55
C LYS A 420 20.66 -0.74 13.41
N GLY A 421 21.65 -1.45 13.96
CA GLY A 421 21.79 -2.89 13.76
C GLY A 421 20.75 -3.70 14.54
N GLU A 422 20.68 -3.53 15.85
CA GLU A 422 19.81 -4.37 16.69
C GLU A 422 18.32 -3.97 16.56
N VAL A 423 17.99 -2.67 16.61
CA VAL A 423 16.60 -2.23 16.69
C VAL A 423 15.95 -2.06 15.32
N LEU A 424 16.55 -1.26 14.43
CA LEU A 424 15.97 -0.98 13.10
C LEU A 424 16.07 -2.19 12.16
N ASP A 425 17.25 -2.79 12.02
CA ASP A 425 17.47 -3.87 11.05
C ASP A 425 16.93 -5.22 11.55
N GLU A 426 17.22 -5.64 12.78
CA GLU A 426 16.78 -6.94 13.28
C GLU A 426 15.35 -6.96 13.85
N GLN A 427 15.01 -6.05 14.77
CA GLN A 427 13.76 -6.17 15.51
C GLN A 427 12.56 -5.61 14.73
N ILE A 428 12.70 -4.43 14.11
CA ILE A 428 11.63 -3.85 13.28
C ILE A 428 11.53 -4.57 11.94
N GLY A 429 12.65 -4.97 11.32
CA GLY A 429 12.63 -5.77 10.10
C GLY A 429 11.89 -7.10 10.24
N ARG A 430 12.01 -7.78 11.37
CA ARG A 430 11.32 -9.07 11.64
C ARG A 430 9.85 -8.92 12.08
N ARG A 431 9.50 -7.84 12.79
CA ARG A 431 8.16 -7.63 13.39
C ARG A 431 7.26 -6.68 12.57
N GLY A 432 7.83 -6.03 11.55
CA GLY A 432 7.20 -5.45 10.37
C GLY A 432 6.05 -4.47 10.63
N GLU A 433 4.83 -4.94 10.46
CA GLU A 433 3.62 -4.09 10.42
C GLU A 433 3.14 -3.68 11.81
N SER A 434 3.25 -4.57 12.80
CA SER A 434 2.81 -4.33 14.18
C SER A 434 3.62 -3.26 14.94
N VAL A 435 4.82 -2.94 14.45
CA VAL A 435 5.78 -2.02 15.10
C VAL A 435 6.10 -0.81 14.21
N ALA A 436 5.42 -0.67 13.06
CA ALA A 436 5.72 0.37 12.07
C ALA A 436 5.66 1.80 12.66
N GLY A 437 4.74 2.06 13.61
CA GLY A 437 4.61 3.36 14.28
C GLY A 437 5.80 3.77 15.15
N LEU A 438 6.68 2.84 15.55
CA LEU A 438 7.86 3.13 16.36
C LEU A 438 9.04 3.66 15.53
N ARG A 439 9.07 3.33 14.23
CA ARG A 439 10.18 3.64 13.32
C ARG A 439 10.49 5.15 13.24
N PRO A 440 9.53 6.07 13.09
CA PRO A 440 9.83 7.50 13.01
C PRO A 440 10.50 8.03 14.29
N THR A 441 10.07 7.55 15.45
CA THR A 441 10.64 7.98 16.74
C THR A 441 12.06 7.46 16.92
N ILE A 442 12.34 6.21 16.54
CA ILE A 442 13.71 5.67 16.60
C ILE A 442 14.63 6.39 15.63
N LEU A 443 14.18 6.70 14.42
CA LEU A 443 14.98 7.48 13.46
C LEU A 443 15.28 8.89 14.00
N ARG A 444 14.33 9.52 14.71
CA ARG A 444 14.57 10.78 15.41
C ARG A 444 15.61 10.63 16.53
N ILE A 445 15.50 9.59 17.35
CA ILE A 445 16.49 9.29 18.40
C ILE A 445 17.88 9.10 17.76
N LEU A 446 17.96 8.30 16.69
CA LEU A 446 19.19 8.05 15.97
C LEU A 446 19.81 9.35 15.43
N GLY A 447 19.01 10.23 14.83
CA GLY A 447 19.44 11.55 14.39
C GLY A 447 20.03 12.38 15.53
N ASP A 448 19.34 12.46 16.68
CA ASP A 448 19.83 13.18 17.86
C ASP A 448 21.16 12.60 18.40
N VAL A 449 21.32 11.26 18.40
CA VAL A 449 22.59 10.61 18.78
C VAL A 449 23.71 10.96 17.79
N GLN A 450 23.42 10.93 16.48
CA GLN A 450 24.40 11.23 15.44
C GLN A 450 24.83 12.70 15.46
N GLU A 451 23.91 13.63 15.67
CA GLU A 451 24.23 15.05 15.87
C GLU A 451 25.10 15.24 17.11
N ARG A 452 24.76 14.57 18.21
CA ARG A 452 25.56 14.61 19.44
C ARG A 452 26.95 14.03 19.25
N LEU A 453 27.07 12.89 18.56
CA LEU A 453 28.35 12.26 18.22
C LEU A 453 29.20 13.20 17.35
N THR A 454 28.60 13.82 16.34
CA THR A 454 29.25 14.80 15.46
C THR A 454 29.81 15.98 16.28
N PHE A 455 29.00 16.56 17.17
CA PHE A 455 29.42 17.66 18.03
C PHE A 455 30.55 17.26 18.99
N ARG A 456 30.44 16.09 19.61
CA ARG A 456 31.47 15.58 20.52
C ARG A 456 32.76 15.22 19.78
N ALA A 457 32.67 14.67 18.57
CA ALA A 457 33.83 14.38 17.73
C ALA A 457 34.56 15.66 17.33
N GLN A 458 33.85 16.72 16.92
CA GLN A 458 34.45 18.02 16.62
C GLN A 458 35.11 18.65 17.85
N THR A 459 34.50 18.51 19.03
CA THR A 459 35.08 18.99 20.30
C THR A 459 36.35 18.21 20.64
N TYR A 460 36.31 16.88 20.54
CA TYR A 460 37.47 16.01 20.75
C TYR A 460 38.60 16.36 19.77
N MET A 461 38.29 16.56 18.49
CA MET A 461 39.29 16.96 17.50
C MET A 461 39.94 18.30 17.82
N ARG A 462 39.16 19.27 18.31
CA ARG A 462 39.69 20.58 18.73
C ARG A 462 40.60 20.46 19.94
N ASP A 463 40.15 19.76 20.98
CA ASP A 463 40.82 19.75 22.27
C ASP A 463 42.03 18.79 22.28
N GLU A 464 41.87 17.59 21.71
CA GLU A 464 42.87 16.52 21.77
C GLU A 464 43.84 16.48 20.57
N ILE A 465 43.49 17.11 19.44
CA ILE A 465 44.33 17.10 18.22
C ILE A 465 44.84 18.51 17.89
N ALA A 466 43.94 19.51 17.77
CA ALA A 466 44.32 20.87 17.38
C ALA A 466 45.09 21.61 18.48
N ASN A 467 44.59 21.52 19.71
CA ASN A 467 45.15 22.20 20.88
C ASN A 467 46.15 21.34 21.65
N TYR A 468 46.51 20.17 21.12
CA TYR A 468 47.48 19.29 21.75
C TYR A 468 48.83 20.00 21.94
N LEU A 469 49.32 20.00 23.17
CA LEU A 469 50.64 20.50 23.53
C LEU A 469 51.60 19.31 23.61
N PRO A 470 52.59 19.20 22.72
CA PRO A 470 53.56 18.11 22.76
C PRO A 470 54.27 18.09 24.11
N THR A 471 54.31 16.92 24.76
CA THR A 471 55.07 16.76 26.00
C THR A 471 56.57 16.73 25.69
N THR A 472 57.41 16.92 26.71
CA THR A 472 58.87 16.85 26.53
C THR A 472 59.34 15.47 26.08
N GLU A 473 58.59 14.42 26.42
CA GLU A 473 58.84 13.05 25.98
C GLU A 473 58.44 12.84 24.51
N ASP A 474 57.39 13.50 24.02
CA ASP A 474 56.96 13.44 22.61
C ASP A 474 57.91 14.18 21.66
N LEU A 475 58.68 15.14 22.18
CA LEU A 475 59.65 15.91 21.41
C LEU A 475 61.02 15.21 21.27
N ASP A 476 61.36 14.28 22.16
CA ASP A 476 62.60 13.49 22.10
C ASP A 476 62.41 12.23 21.23
N TYR A 477 61.94 12.44 19.99
CA TYR A 477 61.67 11.38 19.03
C TYR A 477 62.91 10.55 18.61
N PRO A 478 64.14 11.12 18.46
CA PRO A 478 65.33 10.31 18.12
C PRO A 478 65.60 9.20 19.15
N ALA A 479 65.53 9.54 20.45
CA ALA A 479 65.75 8.57 21.53
C ALA A 479 64.62 7.54 21.63
N LYS A 480 63.37 7.94 21.33
CA LYS A 480 62.23 7.01 21.26
C LYS A 480 62.42 5.96 20.15
N LEU A 481 62.94 6.35 18.99
CA LEU A 481 63.21 5.42 17.89
C LEU A 481 64.42 4.51 18.17
N GLU A 482 65.48 5.03 18.79
CA GLU A 482 66.65 4.24 19.18
C GLU A 482 66.27 3.18 20.23
N ASN A 483 65.50 3.55 21.25
CA ASN A 483 64.99 2.60 22.25
C ASN A 483 64.05 1.56 21.63
N ALA A 484 63.21 1.93 20.66
CA ALA A 484 62.34 1.00 19.95
C ALA A 484 63.14 0.02 19.06
N ALA A 485 64.21 0.50 18.40
CA ALA A 485 65.11 -0.33 17.60
C ALA A 485 65.94 -1.30 18.45
N GLU A 486 66.29 -0.92 19.69
CA GLU A 486 67.00 -1.79 20.64
C GLU A 486 66.08 -2.85 21.30
N THR A 487 64.78 -2.57 21.41
CA THR A 487 63.80 -3.46 22.07
C THR A 487 63.12 -4.42 21.09
N GLY A 488 63.14 -4.16 19.78
CA GLY A 488 62.48 -4.94 18.71
C GLY A 488 63.03 -6.34 18.41
N GLY A 489 63.54 -7.05 19.42
CA GLY A 489 64.02 -8.44 19.32
C GLY A 489 63.04 -9.52 19.82
N SER A 490 61.82 -9.17 20.25
CA SER A 490 60.81 -10.14 20.72
C SER A 490 59.56 -10.11 19.85
N GLU A 491 59.39 -11.14 19.02
CA GLU A 491 58.41 -11.29 17.92
C GLU A 491 56.92 -11.45 18.33
N ASP A 492 56.49 -11.08 19.55
CA ASP A 492 55.17 -11.52 20.09
C ASP A 492 54.12 -10.41 20.41
N ASP A 493 54.31 -9.11 20.11
CA ASP A 493 53.27 -8.07 20.34
C ASP A 493 53.15 -6.99 19.23
N ASP A 494 52.99 -7.44 17.98
CA ASP A 494 53.08 -6.67 16.73
C ASP A 494 52.05 -5.52 16.55
N GLY A 495 51.08 -5.37 17.47
CA GLY A 495 50.03 -4.35 17.39
C GLY A 495 50.20 -3.14 18.31
N ARG A 496 50.72 -3.34 19.53
CA ARG A 496 50.79 -2.28 20.56
C ARG A 496 52.12 -1.53 20.55
N GLU A 497 53.21 -2.18 20.13
CA GLU A 497 54.52 -1.54 19.98
C GLU A 497 54.55 -0.54 18.82
N ALA A 498 53.83 -0.81 17.72
CA ALA A 498 53.69 0.14 16.61
C ALA A 498 52.93 1.43 17.01
N LEU A 499 51.88 1.30 17.84
CA LEU A 499 51.11 2.43 18.38
C LEU A 499 51.94 3.30 19.33
N SER A 500 52.85 2.69 20.10
CA SER A 500 53.78 3.40 21.01
C SER A 500 54.75 4.33 20.27
N VAL A 501 55.05 4.05 19.00
CA VAL A 501 55.99 4.84 18.18
C VAL A 501 55.28 6.01 17.48
N TRP A 502 53.95 6.00 17.44
CA TRP A 502 53.15 7.01 16.76
C TRP A 502 52.98 8.26 17.60
N TYR A 503 52.95 9.40 16.92
CA TYR A 503 52.63 10.68 17.55
C TYR A 503 51.18 10.67 18.07
N PRO A 504 50.91 11.00 19.36
CA PRO A 504 49.58 10.78 19.96
C PRO A 504 48.40 11.44 19.21
N PRO A 505 48.51 12.66 18.66
CA PRO A 505 47.47 13.23 17.80
C PRO A 505 47.14 12.40 16.55
N LEU A 506 48.12 11.69 15.97
CA LEU A 506 47.89 10.81 14.82
C LEU A 506 47.04 9.60 15.23
N GLU A 507 47.40 8.93 16.34
CA GLU A 507 46.63 7.81 16.88
C GLU A 507 45.19 8.21 17.22
N LYS A 508 45.03 9.34 17.93
CA LYS A 508 43.71 9.88 18.28
C LYS A 508 42.87 10.22 17.06
N THR A 509 43.50 10.77 16.00
CA THR A 509 42.83 11.04 14.73
C THR A 509 42.31 9.75 14.09
N LEU A 510 43.15 8.72 13.98
CA LEU A 510 42.78 7.45 13.36
C LEU A 510 41.73 6.69 14.17
N SER A 511 41.84 6.71 15.51
CA SER A 511 40.85 6.12 16.41
C SER A 511 39.47 6.77 16.22
N VAL A 512 39.40 8.11 16.17
CA VAL A 512 38.16 8.83 15.91
C VAL A 512 37.61 8.51 14.52
N LEU A 513 38.43 8.55 13.47
CA LEU A 513 37.99 8.24 12.11
C LEU A 513 37.41 6.82 12.00
N SER A 514 38.07 5.82 12.60
CA SER A 514 37.59 4.44 12.59
C SER A 514 36.22 4.28 13.26
N LYS A 515 35.99 5.01 14.37
CA LYS A 515 34.72 5.00 15.10
C LYS A 515 33.61 5.72 14.32
N LEU A 516 33.91 6.87 13.72
CA LEU A 516 32.92 7.66 12.99
C LEU A 516 32.49 7.00 11.67
N TYR A 517 33.39 6.26 11.01
CA TYR A 517 33.15 5.65 9.70
C TYR A 517 31.92 4.72 9.67
N ARG A 518 31.71 3.93 10.73
CA ARG A 518 30.58 2.99 10.80
C ARG A 518 29.28 3.66 11.30
N CYS A 519 29.39 4.74 12.07
CA CYS A 519 28.28 5.33 12.81
C CYS A 519 27.54 6.43 12.04
N ILE A 520 28.26 7.17 11.19
CA ILE A 520 27.77 8.42 10.56
C ILE A 520 27.48 8.21 9.07
N GLU A 521 26.58 9.02 8.52
CA GLU A 521 26.34 9.04 7.08
C GLU A 521 27.59 9.47 6.28
N PRO A 522 27.85 8.90 5.09
CA PRO A 522 29.07 9.18 4.33
C PRO A 522 29.32 10.67 4.08
N ALA A 523 28.26 11.46 3.84
CA ALA A 523 28.36 12.89 3.56
C ALA A 523 28.79 13.74 4.76
N ILE A 524 28.42 13.34 5.99
CA ILE A 524 28.86 14.05 7.20
C ILE A 524 30.26 13.56 7.58
N PHE A 525 30.54 12.27 7.38
CA PHE A 525 31.85 11.70 7.61
C PHE A 525 32.94 12.35 6.74
N THR A 526 32.68 12.62 5.44
CA THR A 526 33.66 13.25 4.55
C THR A 526 34.16 14.58 5.09
N GLY A 527 33.25 15.43 5.57
CA GLY A 527 33.60 16.73 6.16
C GLY A 527 34.36 16.62 7.48
N LEU A 528 33.88 15.77 8.40
CA LEU A 528 34.60 15.53 9.65
C LEU A 528 35.98 14.95 9.41
N ALA A 529 36.12 14.06 8.43
CA ALA A 529 37.38 13.41 8.15
C ALA A 529 38.37 14.36 7.48
N GLN A 530 37.93 15.22 6.57
CA GLN A 530 38.75 16.31 6.03
C GLN A 530 39.28 17.22 7.15
N ASP A 531 38.41 17.64 8.07
CA ASP A 531 38.79 18.49 9.20
C ASP A 531 39.81 17.77 10.11
N ALA A 532 39.59 16.49 10.41
CA ALA A 532 40.47 15.69 11.28
C ALA A 532 41.87 15.52 10.66
N VAL A 533 41.94 15.18 9.38
CA VAL A 533 43.21 15.01 8.66
C VAL A 533 43.93 16.35 8.51
N GLY A 534 43.20 17.43 8.22
CA GLY A 534 43.76 18.78 8.13
C GLY A 534 44.36 19.25 9.46
N VAL A 535 43.61 19.11 10.56
CA VAL A 535 44.07 19.47 11.91
C VAL A 535 45.26 18.61 12.34
N CYS A 536 45.22 17.30 12.08
CA CYS A 536 46.33 16.40 12.37
C CYS A 536 47.60 16.80 11.59
N SER A 537 47.49 17.07 10.30
CA SER A 537 48.62 17.54 9.46
C SER A 537 49.25 18.82 10.01
N ILE A 538 48.43 19.80 10.41
CA ILE A 538 48.90 21.04 11.03
C ILE A 538 49.59 20.77 12.38
N SER A 539 49.05 19.88 13.20
CA SER A 539 49.63 19.49 14.49
C SER A 539 51.00 18.82 14.32
N ILE A 540 51.14 17.92 13.33
CA ILE A 540 52.42 17.29 12.99
C ILE A 540 53.43 18.34 12.48
N GLN A 541 53.01 19.26 11.62
CA GLN A 541 53.87 20.36 11.14
C GLN A 541 54.31 21.31 12.26
N ARG A 542 53.45 21.58 13.24
CA ARG A 542 53.82 22.38 14.41
C ARG A 542 54.87 21.67 15.25
N SER A 543 54.70 20.36 15.44
CA SER A 543 55.60 19.53 16.24
C SER A 543 56.94 19.33 15.56
N SER A 544 56.99 19.15 14.24
CA SER A 544 58.23 19.06 13.49
C SER A 544 59.10 20.32 13.62
N ARG A 545 58.48 21.51 13.65
CA ARG A 545 59.19 22.78 13.92
C ARG A 545 59.73 22.87 15.35
N LEU A 546 59.05 22.27 16.32
CA LEU A 546 59.53 22.21 17.70
C LEU A 546 60.70 21.23 17.85
N ILE A 547 60.62 20.06 17.19
CA ILE A 547 61.71 19.08 17.14
C ILE A 547 62.93 19.68 16.43
N ALA A 548 62.73 20.40 15.33
CA ALA A 548 63.81 21.07 14.60
C ALA A 548 64.58 22.11 15.44
N LYS A 549 63.93 22.72 16.43
CA LYS A 549 64.57 23.66 17.37
C LYS A 549 65.35 22.96 18.49
N ARG A 550 64.95 21.76 18.89
CA ARG A 550 65.49 21.04 20.04
C ARG A 550 66.60 20.05 19.67
N ALA A 551 66.40 19.27 18.60
CA ALA A 551 67.32 18.23 18.15
C ALA A 551 68.12 18.67 16.92
N SER A 552 67.57 18.47 15.72
CA SER A 552 68.17 18.96 14.48
C SER A 552 67.09 19.24 13.43
N PRO A 553 67.34 20.15 12.46
CA PRO A 553 66.40 20.41 11.37
C PRO A 553 66.13 19.15 10.52
N MET A 554 67.10 18.24 10.43
CA MET A 554 66.96 16.98 9.69
C MET A 554 66.00 16.03 10.41
N ASP A 555 66.13 15.89 11.74
CA ASP A 555 65.26 15.03 12.53
C ASP A 555 63.81 15.54 12.51
N GLY A 556 63.60 16.87 12.49
CA GLY A 556 62.28 17.48 12.30
C GLY A 556 61.66 17.17 10.93
N GLN A 557 62.45 17.21 9.86
CA GLN A 557 61.99 16.88 8.50
C GLN A 557 61.70 15.39 8.35
N LEU A 558 62.56 14.51 8.85
CA LEU A 558 62.36 13.05 8.83
C LEU A 558 61.15 12.63 9.68
N PHE A 559 60.96 13.25 10.84
CA PHE A 559 59.75 13.07 11.65
C PHE A 559 58.48 13.41 10.86
N LEU A 560 58.48 14.56 10.18
CA LEU A 560 57.35 15.00 9.36
C LEU A 560 57.07 14.02 8.21
N ILE A 561 58.10 13.57 7.50
CA ILE A 561 57.96 12.58 6.42
C ILE A 561 57.39 11.26 6.94
N LYS A 562 57.91 10.72 8.06
CA LYS A 562 57.42 9.47 8.66
C LYS A 562 55.92 9.56 8.97
N HIS A 563 55.49 10.58 9.71
CA HIS A 563 54.10 10.67 10.18
C HIS A 563 53.11 11.04 9.08
N LEU A 564 53.49 11.84 8.08
CA LEU A 564 52.61 12.10 6.93
C LEU A 564 52.45 10.87 6.02
N LEU A 565 53.49 10.03 5.89
CA LEU A 565 53.39 8.75 5.19
C LEU A 565 52.47 7.78 5.92
N VAL A 566 52.63 7.63 7.24
CA VAL A 566 51.73 6.80 8.06
C VAL A 566 50.30 7.31 7.96
N LEU A 567 50.07 8.62 8.10
CA LEU A 567 48.74 9.22 7.94
C LEU A 567 48.13 8.90 6.56
N ARG A 568 48.91 9.02 5.48
CA ARG A 568 48.46 8.69 4.12
C ARG A 568 48.07 7.22 3.96
N GLU A 569 48.88 6.32 4.51
CA GLU A 569 48.65 4.87 4.42
C GLU A 569 47.42 4.45 5.23
N GLN A 570 47.30 4.95 6.46
CA GLN A 570 46.19 4.62 7.36
C GLN A 570 44.85 5.26 6.93
N ILE A 571 44.88 6.30 6.09
CA ILE A 571 43.67 6.87 5.48
C ILE A 571 43.21 6.08 4.25
N ALA A 572 44.10 5.34 3.58
CA ALA A 572 43.78 4.64 2.33
C ALA A 572 42.63 3.62 2.41
N PRO A 573 42.42 2.86 3.51
CA PRO A 573 41.31 1.93 3.66
C PRO A 573 39.93 2.60 3.74
N PHE A 574 39.88 3.88 4.09
CA PHE A 574 38.64 4.65 4.09
C PHE A 574 38.37 5.11 2.66
N ASP A 575 37.79 4.22 1.84
CA ASP A 575 37.42 4.40 0.42
C ASP A 575 36.31 5.46 0.22
N ILE A 576 36.55 6.68 0.68
CA ILE A 576 35.65 7.83 0.57
C ILE A 576 36.44 8.97 -0.08
N GLU A 577 35.85 9.60 -1.10
CA GLU A 577 36.35 10.85 -1.67
C GLU A 577 36.38 11.92 -0.56
N PHE A 578 37.56 12.18 0.03
CA PHE A 578 37.82 13.24 1.02
C PHE A 578 37.74 14.66 0.41
N SER A 579 36.83 14.86 -0.53
CA SER A 579 36.58 16.12 -1.20
C SER A 579 35.25 16.68 -0.71
N VAL A 580 35.29 17.70 0.14
CA VAL A 580 34.12 18.54 0.39
C VAL A 580 34.17 19.73 -0.54
N THR A 581 33.05 19.98 -1.23
CA THR A 581 32.84 21.19 -2.02
C THR A 581 32.57 22.36 -1.06
N HIS A 582 33.60 23.11 -0.71
CA HIS A 582 33.40 24.39 -0.03
C HIS A 582 32.87 25.39 -1.07
N LYS A 583 31.64 25.88 -0.84
CA LYS A 583 31.06 27.00 -1.60
C LYS A 583 31.56 28.30 -1.00
N GLU A 584 32.72 28.75 -1.45
CA GLU A 584 33.22 30.07 -1.10
C GLU A 584 32.70 31.12 -2.08
N LEU A 585 32.38 32.30 -1.55
CA LEU A 585 32.02 33.45 -2.36
C LEU A 585 33.31 34.16 -2.76
N ASP A 586 33.67 34.09 -4.04
CA ASP A 586 34.87 34.74 -4.56
C ASP A 586 34.60 36.23 -4.82
N PHE A 587 35.31 37.09 -4.08
CA PHE A 587 35.28 38.55 -4.18
C PHE A 587 36.47 39.11 -5.00
N THR A 588 37.38 38.27 -5.49
CA THR A 588 38.61 38.70 -6.18
C THR A 588 38.29 39.49 -7.44
N HIS A 589 37.25 39.07 -8.16
CA HIS A 589 36.74 39.79 -9.32
C HIS A 589 36.16 41.17 -8.92
N LEU A 590 35.51 41.31 -7.75
CA LEU A 590 35.02 42.61 -7.28
C LEU A 590 36.17 43.57 -6.97
N LEU A 591 37.27 43.08 -6.41
CA LEU A 591 38.47 43.88 -6.17
C LEU A 591 39.15 44.32 -7.47
N GLU A 592 39.16 43.48 -8.51
CA GLU A 592 39.65 43.86 -9.83
C GLU A 592 38.76 44.90 -10.52
N HIS A 593 37.44 44.76 -10.42
CA HIS A 593 36.50 45.75 -10.94
C HIS A 593 36.62 47.07 -10.19
N LEU A 594 36.70 47.05 -8.87
CA LEU A 594 36.97 48.24 -8.06
C LEU A 594 38.32 48.88 -8.43
N ARG A 595 39.40 48.10 -8.60
CA ARG A 595 40.69 48.63 -9.05
C ARG A 595 40.62 49.23 -10.47
N ARG A 596 39.85 48.65 -11.38
CA ARG A 596 39.59 49.22 -12.72
C ARG A 596 38.77 50.52 -12.66
N PHE A 597 37.79 50.60 -11.77
CA PHE A 597 37.04 51.83 -11.49
C PHE A 597 37.94 52.91 -10.89
N PHE A 598 38.79 52.59 -9.92
CA PHE A 598 39.76 53.53 -9.32
C PHE A 598 40.87 53.96 -10.30
N ARG A 599 41.16 53.17 -11.33
CA ARG A 599 42.06 53.55 -12.44
C ARG A 599 41.38 54.33 -13.57
N GLY A 600 40.10 54.71 -13.41
CA GLY A 600 39.38 55.56 -14.36
C GLY A 600 38.98 54.88 -15.67
N GLN A 601 39.03 53.55 -15.75
CA GLN A 601 38.73 52.77 -16.96
C GLN A 601 37.27 52.26 -17.03
N GLY A 602 36.36 52.80 -16.20
CA GLY A 602 34.94 52.42 -16.20
C GLY A 602 34.03 53.58 -15.81
N HIS A 603 32.92 53.76 -16.55
CA HIS A 603 31.89 54.75 -16.24
C HIS A 603 31.07 54.29 -15.03
N VAL A 604 31.00 55.15 -14.00
CA VAL A 604 30.36 54.85 -12.70
C VAL A 604 28.83 55.09 -12.73
N PHE A 605 28.29 55.74 -13.77
CA PHE A 605 26.94 56.32 -13.73
C PHE A 605 25.99 55.97 -14.87
N ASP A 606 26.22 54.90 -15.64
CA ASP A 606 25.16 54.35 -16.52
C ASP A 606 24.13 53.57 -15.67
N PHE A 607 23.35 54.33 -14.90
CA PHE A 607 22.37 53.91 -13.90
C PHE A 607 21.04 53.40 -14.52
N THR A 608 20.96 53.23 -15.85
CA THR A 608 19.69 53.01 -16.55
C THR A 608 19.32 51.55 -16.78
N SER A 609 20.12 50.58 -16.31
CA SER A 609 19.74 49.17 -16.39
C SER A 609 19.87 48.45 -15.04
N ARG A 610 18.71 48.13 -14.45
CA ARG A 610 18.57 47.34 -13.21
C ARG A 610 19.22 45.95 -13.30
N SER A 611 19.68 45.50 -14.46
CA SER A 611 20.35 44.21 -14.66
C SER A 611 21.89 44.29 -14.72
N ALA A 612 22.50 45.48 -14.79
CA ALA A 612 23.95 45.62 -14.94
C ALA A 612 24.69 45.53 -13.61
N LEU A 613 24.27 46.30 -12.59
CA LEU A 613 24.89 46.29 -11.26
C LEU A 613 24.73 44.94 -10.53
N ALA A 614 23.59 44.28 -10.73
CA ALA A 614 23.36 42.96 -10.14
C ALA A 614 24.28 41.88 -10.73
N ARG A 615 24.77 42.01 -11.99
CA ARG A 615 25.73 41.06 -12.58
C ARG A 615 27.21 41.41 -12.32
N THR A 616 27.53 42.68 -12.06
CA THR A 616 28.91 43.11 -11.75
C THR A 616 29.26 42.99 -10.27
N PHE A 617 28.28 43.08 -9.37
CA PHE A 617 28.49 42.94 -7.92
C PHE A 617 27.98 41.64 -7.31
N THR A 618 27.53 40.67 -8.13
CA THR A 618 27.20 39.34 -7.62
C THR A 618 28.49 38.55 -7.38
N PRO A 619 28.76 38.11 -6.13
CA PRO A 619 29.90 37.25 -5.86
C PRO A 619 29.72 35.94 -6.63
N ARG A 620 30.78 35.48 -7.29
CA ARG A 620 30.76 34.18 -7.95
C ARG A 620 30.88 33.12 -6.86
N VAL A 621 29.96 32.16 -6.86
CA VAL A 621 30.11 30.95 -6.04
C VAL A 621 31.21 30.13 -6.69
N LEU A 622 32.37 30.08 -6.05
CA LEU A 622 33.48 29.25 -6.49
C LEU A 622 33.43 27.98 -5.64
N GLU A 623 33.09 26.87 -6.29
CA GLU A 623 33.09 25.55 -5.66
C GLU A 623 34.54 25.07 -5.61
N ASN A 624 35.19 25.26 -4.46
CA ASN A 624 36.53 24.76 -4.24
C ASN A 624 36.43 23.35 -3.66
N GLN A 625 36.78 22.35 -4.45
CA GLN A 625 36.93 20.97 -3.97
C GLN A 625 38.29 20.86 -3.28
N VAL A 626 38.28 20.95 -1.95
CA VAL A 626 39.49 20.74 -1.15
C VAL A 626 39.57 19.26 -0.83
N ASP A 627 40.47 18.56 -1.51
CA ASP A 627 40.77 17.16 -1.23
C ASP A 627 41.89 17.07 -0.17
N ALA A 628 41.54 16.56 1.01
CA ALA A 628 42.49 16.40 2.11
C ALA A 628 43.67 15.51 1.72
N LYS A 629 43.44 14.48 0.89
CA LYS A 629 44.48 13.58 0.40
C LYS A 629 45.45 14.31 -0.53
N LYS A 630 44.92 15.12 -1.44
CA LYS A 630 45.73 15.93 -2.35
C LYS A 630 46.56 16.98 -1.61
N GLU A 631 45.99 17.63 -0.59
CA GLU A 631 46.72 18.60 0.23
C GLU A 631 47.77 17.90 1.10
N LEU A 632 47.49 16.71 1.63
CA LEU A 632 48.46 15.87 2.32
C LEU A 632 49.63 15.48 1.40
N GLU A 633 49.34 15.02 0.17
CA GLU A 633 50.36 14.64 -0.81
C GLU A 633 51.21 15.84 -1.26
N LYS A 634 50.60 17.01 -1.41
CA LYS A 634 51.31 18.25 -1.70
C LYS A 634 52.26 18.64 -0.56
N ASN A 635 51.79 18.58 0.70
CA ASN A 635 52.61 18.87 1.87
C ASN A 635 53.75 17.85 2.05
N LEU A 636 53.48 16.57 1.79
CA LEU A 636 54.49 15.52 1.79
C LEU A 636 55.56 15.79 0.71
N LYS A 637 55.14 16.08 -0.53
CA LYS A 637 56.07 16.37 -1.64
C LYS A 637 56.96 17.58 -1.34
N LEU A 638 56.38 18.68 -0.84
CA LEU A 638 57.13 19.87 -0.45
C LEU A 638 58.15 19.56 0.66
N THR A 639 57.77 18.74 1.64
CA THR A 639 58.68 18.35 2.73
C THR A 639 59.82 17.47 2.20
N CYS A 640 59.53 16.52 1.32
CA CYS A 640 60.54 15.68 0.67
C CYS A 640 61.50 16.51 -0.18
N GLU A 641 61.00 17.48 -0.96
CA GLU A 641 61.83 18.40 -1.75
C GLU A 641 62.74 19.26 -0.85
N GLN A 642 62.19 19.81 0.24
CA GLN A 642 62.97 20.57 1.22
C GLN A 642 64.05 19.71 1.89
N PHE A 643 63.74 18.45 2.21
CA PHE A 643 64.70 17.50 2.76
C PHE A 643 65.81 17.21 1.74
N ILE A 644 65.47 16.85 0.50
CA ILE A 644 66.42 16.59 -0.59
C ILE A 644 67.34 17.79 -0.79
N MET A 645 66.78 19.01 -0.85
CA MET A 645 67.57 20.24 -1.00
C MET A 645 68.48 20.48 0.21
N SER A 646 68.01 20.23 1.44
CA SER A 646 68.82 20.42 2.64
C SER A 646 70.01 19.46 2.70
N VAL A 647 69.82 18.19 2.34
CA VAL A 647 70.88 17.18 2.29
C VAL A 647 71.84 17.47 1.14
N THR A 648 71.32 17.82 -0.04
CA THR A 648 72.15 18.21 -1.21
C THR A 648 73.02 19.41 -0.87
N LYS A 649 72.45 20.43 -0.22
CA LYS A 649 73.19 21.60 0.22
C LYS A 649 74.26 21.20 1.23
N LEU A 650 73.91 20.41 2.24
CA LEU A 650 74.86 19.97 3.25
C LEU A 650 76.04 19.16 2.64
N ALA A 651 75.78 18.35 1.61
CA ALA A 651 76.81 17.55 0.94
C ALA A 651 77.71 18.39 0.01
N VAL A 652 77.15 19.34 -0.76
CA VAL A 652 77.82 19.94 -1.93
C VAL A 652 77.80 21.48 -1.94
N GLU A 653 77.43 22.14 -0.83
CA GLU A 653 77.38 23.61 -0.72
C GLU A 653 78.66 24.33 -1.18
N PRO A 654 79.89 23.86 -0.85
CA PRO A 654 81.10 24.50 -1.34
C PRO A 654 81.16 24.55 -2.86
N MET A 655 80.82 23.45 -3.56
CA MET A 655 80.78 23.39 -5.03
C MET A 655 79.63 24.21 -5.61
N LEU A 656 78.44 24.19 -5.00
CA LEU A 656 77.32 25.02 -5.46
C LEU A 656 77.66 26.52 -5.33
N SER A 657 78.36 26.92 -4.28
CA SER A 657 78.84 28.29 -4.09
C SER A 657 79.90 28.69 -5.14
N PHE A 658 80.71 27.74 -5.60
CA PHE A 658 81.69 27.95 -6.67
C PHE A 658 81.01 28.05 -8.03
N ILE A 659 80.11 27.13 -8.36
CA ILE A 659 79.32 27.14 -9.61
C ILE A 659 78.55 28.46 -9.74
N THR A 660 77.89 28.93 -8.67
CA THR A 660 77.15 30.20 -8.69
C THR A 660 78.06 31.40 -8.92
N LYS A 661 79.24 31.45 -8.28
CA LYS A 661 80.25 32.50 -8.50
C LYS A 661 80.81 32.46 -9.93
N VAL A 662 81.14 31.29 -10.46
CA VAL A 662 81.62 31.11 -11.84
C VAL A 662 80.55 31.51 -12.85
N THR A 663 79.29 31.12 -12.62
CA THR A 663 78.17 31.46 -13.50
C THR A 663 77.88 32.96 -13.48
N ALA A 664 77.92 33.61 -12.31
CA ALA A 664 77.78 35.05 -12.18
C ALA A 664 78.91 35.81 -12.90
N LEU A 665 80.15 35.29 -12.83
CA LEU A 665 81.26 35.85 -13.60
C LEU A 665 81.07 35.68 -15.10
N LYS A 666 80.75 34.48 -15.58
CA LYS A 666 80.50 34.23 -17.01
C LYS A 666 79.34 35.09 -17.54
N ALA A 667 78.30 35.30 -16.74
CA ALA A 667 77.21 36.23 -17.04
C ALA A 667 77.66 37.70 -17.06
N SER A 668 78.53 38.11 -16.13
CA SER A 668 79.09 39.47 -16.10
C SER A 668 80.06 39.73 -17.26
N MET A 669 80.83 38.72 -17.68
CA MET A 669 81.76 38.79 -18.81
C MET A 669 81.00 38.86 -20.14
N THR A 670 79.93 38.08 -20.30
CA THR A 670 79.05 38.17 -21.48
C THR A 670 78.26 39.48 -21.55
N ALA A 671 77.85 40.03 -20.40
CA ALA A 671 77.26 41.37 -20.33
C ALA A 671 78.29 42.48 -20.65
N SER A 672 79.54 42.35 -20.19
CA SER A 672 80.64 43.29 -20.45
C SER A 672 81.11 43.25 -21.91
N ALA A 673 81.09 42.07 -22.53
CA ALA A 673 81.38 41.88 -23.95
C ALA A 673 80.35 42.55 -24.89
N ARG A 674 79.12 42.80 -24.42
CA ARG A 674 78.11 43.54 -25.19
C ARG A 674 78.27 45.07 -25.13
N ILE A 675 79.02 45.60 -24.16
CA ILE A 675 79.13 47.05 -23.92
C ILE A 675 80.44 47.64 -24.47
N ARG A 676 81.50 46.83 -24.70
CA ARG A 676 82.78 47.31 -25.23
C ARG A 676 83.22 46.49 -26.44
N ALA A 677 82.87 46.97 -27.64
CA ALA A 677 83.36 46.44 -28.92
C ALA A 677 84.59 47.21 -29.46
N THR A 678 85.23 48.05 -28.65
CA THR A 678 86.39 48.86 -29.04
C THR A 678 87.38 48.93 -27.88
N ASP A 679 88.18 47.88 -27.72
CA ASP A 679 89.61 47.92 -27.40
C ASP A 679 90.10 46.52 -26.98
N SER A 680 91.27 46.18 -27.52
CA SER A 680 91.93 44.88 -27.42
C SER A 680 92.57 44.69 -26.03
N GLU A 681 91.81 44.20 -25.06
CA GLU A 681 92.35 43.52 -23.87
C GLU A 681 91.69 42.15 -23.75
N GLU A 682 92.50 41.09 -23.74
CA GLU A 682 92.03 39.71 -23.58
C GLU A 682 91.25 39.53 -22.27
N PRO A 683 90.22 38.67 -22.23
CA PRO A 683 89.46 38.43 -21.01
C PRO A 683 90.38 37.79 -19.96
N LYS A 684 90.54 38.45 -18.80
CA LYS A 684 91.26 37.88 -17.64
C LYS A 684 90.73 36.48 -17.35
N ALA A 685 91.61 35.48 -17.44
CA ALA A 685 91.25 34.08 -17.25
C ALA A 685 90.70 33.85 -15.83
N LEU A 686 89.76 32.91 -15.68
CA LEU A 686 89.17 32.52 -14.38
C LEU A 686 90.23 32.19 -13.31
N LYS A 687 91.44 31.80 -13.72
CA LYS A 687 92.60 31.51 -12.86
C LYS A 687 93.12 32.70 -12.04
N GLU A 688 92.90 33.94 -12.50
CA GLU A 688 93.40 35.16 -11.82
C GLU A 688 92.45 35.63 -10.70
N GLN A 689 91.27 35.04 -10.60
CA GLN A 689 90.27 35.45 -9.63
C GLN A 689 90.52 34.79 -8.27
N ALA A 690 90.49 35.58 -7.19
CA ALA A 690 90.88 35.16 -5.85
C ALA A 690 90.08 33.99 -5.22
N PHE A 691 88.98 33.55 -5.87
CA PHE A 691 88.20 32.38 -5.44
C PHE A 691 88.38 31.14 -6.32
N ALA A 692 89.10 31.27 -7.45
CA ALA A 692 89.28 30.23 -8.47
C ALA A 692 90.76 29.87 -8.67
N THR A 693 91.63 30.22 -7.72
CA THR A 693 93.00 29.71 -7.68
C THR A 693 93.00 28.18 -7.49
N PRO A 694 93.93 27.44 -8.11
CA PRO A 694 93.94 25.98 -8.09
C PRO A 694 93.98 25.42 -6.65
N GLU A 695 94.69 26.09 -5.74
CA GLU A 695 94.75 25.72 -4.32
C GLU A 695 93.39 25.81 -3.61
N LYS A 696 92.57 26.84 -3.92
CA LYS A 696 91.24 27.00 -3.30
C LYS A 696 90.20 26.06 -3.88
N VAL A 697 90.36 25.70 -5.15
CA VAL A 697 89.53 24.67 -5.79
C VAL A 697 89.88 23.30 -5.21
N ALA A 698 91.16 22.99 -4.99
CA ALA A 698 91.60 21.78 -4.30
C ALA A 698 91.07 21.71 -2.86
N GLU A 699 91.16 22.81 -2.10
CA GLU A 699 90.65 22.90 -0.72
C GLU A 699 89.12 22.70 -0.66
N MET A 700 88.39 23.27 -1.63
CA MET A 700 86.96 23.06 -1.78
C MET A 700 86.62 21.59 -2.06
N ILE A 701 87.35 20.94 -2.97
CA ILE A 701 87.14 19.53 -3.33
C ILE A 701 87.47 18.62 -2.14
N SER A 702 88.55 18.90 -1.40
CA SER A 702 88.88 18.15 -0.17
C SER A 702 87.76 18.23 0.86
N LYS A 703 87.25 19.45 1.12
CA LYS A 703 86.13 19.66 2.04
C LYS A 703 84.87 18.91 1.62
N VAL A 704 84.59 18.84 0.33
CA VAL A 704 83.42 18.11 -0.19
C VAL A 704 83.62 16.59 -0.10
N ASN A 705 84.83 16.10 -0.35
CA ASN A 705 85.17 14.69 -0.19
C ASN A 705 85.12 14.25 1.28
N GLU A 706 85.51 15.13 2.22
CA GLU A 706 85.36 14.91 3.66
C GLU A 706 83.88 14.89 4.08
N THR A 707 83.07 15.85 3.62
CA THR A 707 81.62 15.87 3.94
C THR A 707 80.88 14.65 3.36
N LEU A 708 81.28 14.17 2.17
CA LEU A 708 80.75 12.95 1.55
C LEU A 708 81.13 11.68 2.31
N LYS A 709 82.31 11.62 2.93
CA LYS A 709 82.76 10.45 3.70
C LYS A 709 82.23 10.41 5.13
N ASP A 710 82.13 11.57 5.78
CA ASP A 710 81.78 11.60 7.21
C ASP A 710 80.29 11.88 7.45
N VAL A 711 79.69 12.82 6.71
CA VAL A 711 78.35 13.32 7.03
C VAL A 711 77.26 12.56 6.28
N LEU A 712 77.50 12.18 5.02
CA LEU A 712 76.51 11.47 4.21
C LEU A 712 76.13 10.09 4.80
N PRO A 713 77.06 9.24 5.29
CA PRO A 713 76.69 7.99 5.95
C PRO A 713 75.86 8.21 7.22
N GLY A 714 76.14 9.28 7.98
CA GLY A 714 75.35 9.66 9.14
C GLY A 714 73.90 10.02 8.79
N VAL A 715 73.68 10.69 7.66
CA VAL A 715 72.33 11.00 7.15
C VAL A 715 71.59 9.73 6.74
N VAL A 716 72.28 8.79 6.09
CA VAL A 716 71.71 7.49 5.70
C VAL A 716 71.31 6.66 6.91
N ILE A 717 72.13 6.63 7.98
CA ILE A 717 71.79 5.94 9.24
C ILE A 717 70.53 6.54 9.85
N LYS A 718 70.43 7.88 9.91
CA LYS A 718 69.21 8.56 10.37
C LYS A 718 68.01 8.27 9.48
N MET A 719 68.18 8.23 8.16
CA MET A 719 67.10 7.83 7.25
C MET A 719 66.66 6.38 7.49
N LYS A 720 67.59 5.46 7.80
CA LYS A 720 67.27 4.06 8.15
C LYS A 720 66.51 3.96 9.47
N LEU A 721 66.83 4.80 10.46
CA LEU A 721 66.13 4.86 11.75
C LEU A 721 64.69 5.37 11.63
N TYR A 722 64.45 6.41 10.83
CA TYR A 722 63.12 7.02 10.71
C TYR A 722 62.23 6.33 9.66
N LEU A 723 62.80 5.76 8.60
CA LEU A 723 62.07 5.13 7.51
C LEU A 723 62.41 3.64 7.45
N GLU A 724 61.47 2.82 7.93
CA GLU A 724 61.58 1.35 7.93
C GLU A 724 61.51 0.79 6.50
N ASN A 725 60.72 1.43 5.63
CA ASN A 725 60.52 1.01 4.23
C ASN A 725 61.74 1.32 3.33
N SER A 726 62.41 0.27 2.86
CA SER A 726 63.59 0.35 1.98
C SER A 726 63.31 1.04 0.63
N SER A 727 62.12 0.82 0.06
CA SER A 727 61.69 1.44 -1.19
C SER A 727 61.57 2.97 -1.07
N THR A 728 60.96 3.47 0.01
CA THR A 728 60.82 4.90 0.28
C THR A 728 62.18 5.58 0.48
N ARG A 729 63.12 4.91 1.16
CA ARG A 729 64.50 5.39 1.31
C ARG A 729 65.19 5.54 -0.04
N SER A 730 65.11 4.52 -0.90
CA SER A 730 65.71 4.56 -2.24
C SER A 730 65.11 5.68 -3.11
N ILE A 731 63.79 5.88 -3.05
CA ILE A 731 63.10 6.95 -3.77
C ILE A 731 63.57 8.34 -3.32
N LEU A 732 63.78 8.56 -2.02
CA LEU A 732 64.27 9.84 -1.49
C LEU A 732 65.77 10.06 -1.75
N PHE A 733 66.56 9.00 -1.74
CA PHE A 733 68.02 9.10 -1.93
C PHE A 733 68.42 9.26 -3.40
N LYS A 734 67.66 8.71 -4.35
CA LYS A 734 67.98 8.80 -5.78
C LYS A 734 68.12 10.24 -6.32
N PRO A 735 67.23 11.21 -5.99
CA PRO A 735 67.41 12.62 -6.34
C PRO A 735 68.66 13.24 -5.70
N ILE A 736 68.97 12.88 -4.45
CA ILE A 736 70.16 13.36 -3.74
C ILE A 736 71.42 12.89 -4.48
N LYS A 737 71.49 11.60 -4.83
CA LYS A 737 72.57 11.03 -5.66
C LYS A 737 72.71 11.79 -6.98
N SER A 738 71.60 12.00 -7.69
CA SER A 738 71.60 12.71 -8.98
C SER A 738 72.14 14.13 -8.85
N ASN A 739 71.69 14.89 -7.84
CA ASN A 739 72.12 16.27 -7.62
C ASN A 739 73.61 16.35 -7.25
N ILE A 740 74.12 15.41 -6.43
CA ILE A 740 75.54 15.36 -6.07
C ILE A 740 76.38 15.07 -7.32
N VAL A 741 76.00 14.06 -8.10
CA VAL A 741 76.70 13.71 -9.35
C VAL A 741 76.68 14.86 -10.35
N GLU A 742 75.56 15.55 -10.50
CA GLU A 742 75.44 16.70 -11.40
C GLU A 742 76.33 17.86 -10.96
N ALA A 743 76.34 18.21 -9.67
CA ALA A 743 77.20 19.27 -9.15
C ALA A 743 78.69 18.93 -9.34
N HIS A 744 79.11 17.69 -9.07
CA HIS A 744 80.47 17.22 -9.36
C HIS A 744 80.78 17.26 -10.87
N GLY A 745 79.83 16.88 -11.72
CA GLY A 745 79.97 16.94 -13.18
C GLY A 745 80.10 18.37 -13.73
N GLN A 746 79.35 19.32 -13.18
CA GLN A 746 79.46 20.74 -13.55
C GLN A 746 80.81 21.33 -13.13
N VAL A 747 81.31 21.00 -11.94
CA VAL A 747 82.67 21.41 -11.52
C VAL A 747 83.72 20.78 -12.40
N LEU A 748 83.61 19.48 -12.72
CA LEU A 748 84.53 18.80 -13.64
C LEU A 748 84.56 19.48 -15.01
N GLY A 749 83.40 19.80 -15.60
CA GLY A 749 83.34 20.50 -16.88
C GLY A 749 83.93 21.91 -16.85
N ILE A 750 83.84 22.62 -15.71
CA ILE A 750 84.50 23.92 -15.51
C ILE A 750 86.02 23.74 -15.38
N VAL A 751 86.47 22.68 -14.71
CA VAL A 751 87.89 22.38 -14.53
C VAL A 751 88.54 22.00 -15.87
N GLU A 752 87.89 21.14 -16.66
CA GLU A 752 88.37 20.70 -17.97
C GLU A 752 88.44 21.82 -19.02
N THR A 753 87.60 22.86 -18.90
CA THR A 753 87.53 23.96 -19.87
C THR A 753 88.49 25.11 -19.55
N GLU A 754 88.84 25.32 -18.28
CA GLU A 754 89.53 26.54 -17.83
C GLU A 754 90.91 26.28 -17.18
N TYR A 755 91.25 25.01 -16.88
CA TYR A 755 92.51 24.62 -16.20
C TYR A 755 93.40 23.73 -17.09
N THR A 756 94.72 23.74 -16.85
CA THR A 756 95.67 22.93 -17.64
C THR A 756 95.64 21.48 -17.15
N SER A 757 96.05 20.52 -17.98
CA SER A 757 96.01 19.08 -17.63
C SER A 757 96.83 18.73 -16.38
N GLU A 758 97.89 19.47 -16.07
CA GLU A 758 98.69 19.32 -14.85
C GLU A 758 97.96 19.83 -13.59
N ASP A 759 97.20 20.92 -13.71
CA ASP A 759 96.35 21.44 -12.62
C ASP A 759 95.20 20.46 -12.32
N ALA A 760 94.63 19.82 -13.35
CA ALA A 760 93.51 18.87 -13.22
C ALA A 760 93.87 17.60 -12.42
N GLU A 761 95.09 17.10 -12.54
CA GLU A 761 95.58 15.94 -11.77
C GLU A 761 95.85 16.29 -10.30
N SER A 762 96.24 17.54 -10.01
CA SER A 762 96.48 18.03 -8.65
C SER A 762 95.21 18.24 -7.81
N LEU A 763 94.04 18.28 -8.45
CA LEU A 763 92.76 18.64 -7.82
C LEU A 763 92.04 17.47 -7.11
N HIS A 764 92.58 16.23 -7.15
CA HIS A 764 92.00 15.04 -6.50
C HIS A 764 90.47 14.89 -6.68
N LEU A 765 89.96 15.21 -7.88
CA LEU A 765 88.54 15.05 -8.17
C LEU A 765 88.21 13.55 -8.33
N THR A 766 87.30 13.02 -7.51
CA THR A 766 86.80 11.65 -7.68
C THR A 766 86.14 11.50 -9.04
N LYS A 767 86.49 10.45 -9.77
CA LYS A 767 85.84 10.13 -11.05
C LYS A 767 84.35 9.91 -10.82
N ILE A 768 83.54 10.37 -11.77
CA ILE A 768 82.07 10.28 -11.71
C ILE A 768 81.61 8.81 -11.54
N SER A 769 82.32 7.85 -12.14
CA SER A 769 82.06 6.40 -11.99
C SER A 769 82.22 5.91 -10.56
N ASP A 770 83.29 6.35 -9.89
CA ASP A 770 83.68 5.86 -8.57
C ASP A 770 82.80 6.49 -7.50
N LEU A 771 82.39 7.75 -7.72
CA LEU A 771 81.42 8.46 -6.89
C LEU A 771 80.01 7.86 -7.01
N GLN A 772 79.61 7.43 -8.21
CA GLN A 772 78.33 6.72 -8.39
C GLN A 772 78.31 5.36 -7.68
N ALA A 773 79.40 4.60 -7.75
CA ALA A 773 79.53 3.31 -7.06
C ALA A 773 79.48 3.47 -5.53
N TYR A 774 80.21 4.45 -4.98
CA TYR A 774 80.18 4.75 -3.55
C TYR A 774 78.79 5.17 -3.05
N LEU A 775 78.06 5.96 -3.85
CA LEU A 775 76.69 6.35 -3.50
C LEU A 775 75.68 5.19 -3.64
N ASP A 776 75.96 4.19 -4.48
CA ASP A 776 75.12 2.98 -4.58
C ASP A 776 75.33 2.04 -3.40
N GLU A 777 76.53 1.97 -2.82
CA GLU A 777 76.83 1.16 -1.62
C GLU A 777 76.17 1.68 -0.34
N LEU A 778 75.76 2.95 -0.32
CA LEU A 778 75.15 3.60 0.85
C LEU A 778 73.62 3.37 0.95
N CYS A 779 72.93 3.10 -0.16
CA CYS A 779 71.49 2.77 -0.19
C CYS A 779 71.22 1.41 0.47
#